data_AF-A0A957WV82-F1
#
_entry.id   AF-A0A957WV82-F1
#
_cell.length_a   1.000
_cell.length_b   1.000
_cell.length_c   1.000
_cell.angle_alpha   90.00
_cell.angle_beta   90.00
_cell.angle_gamma   90.00
#
_symmetry.space_group_name_H-M   'P 1'
#
loop_
_entity.id
_entity.type
_entity.pdbx_description
1 polymer ?
#
loop_
_entity_poly.entity_id
_entity_poly.type
_entity_poly.pdbx_seq_one_letter_code
_entity_poly.pdbx_strand_id
1 'polypeptide(L)'
;GEDEPVHIVAHGEGGLLARSYIALFPDQWQRHQGRLIMLGTPNHGMINALMAITGHLGLVRWLDQLAPTDRPADARVIAASFPSIFQMFPSPLHDPTMLPLYDQQSYGKELAIDPEKLALGQGHHALLAKVVDPERMVLVAGYNQPTLTKVDIQQLEHGASDADPFTIYGATRDGDGTVPCELTTLHTADDRPVPTCYLEATHNELHSSPLILSALTEMLTVALDDPSWSHFALRKGFVLERPTAGDQTLVNDFIKNAWQQTTAAIDKLVDRVDLRGDKPIERNYVTAEERTIQTQLMRHLISIPTPYEHGYRVEIPFKPPEITIKLVYGDIATIGERPDDGFSTVDAIAVGHYRDGRPYGAIAALDQAISAALLAEEASEGETPIPTENDLLLTQFAERGIIRGELAQPFLLNDPRPNGSRLDRVIAVAGMGIPGRFGVPELTVLVRELCWTLGRMGKEHLATLLIGTGLNNMPVADAVAAWVRGIKNALTGIDFANDGTSRARYYALETITFVEGDPRKVLQIDDALQRERDNLKERNRMLITYDGLSPAQRKVLEQAARTATSAIDSETQAEPSEQVPTRITVELDGATYRFGAITQNAAIPEREIALDPKLVMDANDELAAESDASRQLRLGQFLHLLLIPQDLRDELTGSAPLIMLLDATTARIHWELLAQLEPLSAAYMEPTDEARQSCFLGAGRGFTRQLRTTFAPPPEPPPPPKRILRVLVVADPAVDAHLPGAEEEGIAVADLFERFNLVTDTPNRVEVMRLFGPREATRTSVLRHLMMRSYDVLHFAGHCVYDKENPTASGWIFSNGERLTANEFRRIDRVPKFIFSNACESGITPDRSGERAVALAPTLAESFFERGVSNFVCTAWPVDDRAARDFALTLYAHLLGLHANGAAEGAQKHLSDINSYQAAASQPIYRSMQAARLAILEPPNDIRTWGSYQHYGNPYFRFFAPVVSKTVPTQSEEEPAQHSLDSAEKATNPIQEDKRKEHHPLPMQNGIVAQVSLEADLGAGKSM
;
A
#
# COMPACT_ATOMS: atom_id res chain seq x y z
N GLY A 1 1.78 44.00 5.20
CA GLY A 1 1.75 45.03 6.25
C GLY A 1 0.33 45.23 6.73
N GLU A 2 0.08 45.71 7.96
CA GLU A 2 -1.28 45.94 8.48
C GLU A 2 -2.10 46.97 7.66
N ASP A 3 -1.43 47.85 6.91
CA ASP A 3 -2.05 48.88 6.06
C ASP A 3 -1.84 48.63 4.55
N GLU A 4 -1.50 47.41 4.15
CA GLU A 4 -1.39 47.06 2.72
C GLU A 4 -2.77 46.90 2.06
N PRO A 5 -2.86 47.18 0.74
CA PRO A 5 -4.11 47.04 0.04
C PRO A 5 -4.56 45.58 -0.09
N VAL A 6 -5.79 45.31 0.35
CA VAL A 6 -6.39 43.96 0.30
C VAL A 6 -7.38 43.90 -0.85
N HIS A 7 -6.94 43.28 -1.95
CA HIS A 7 -7.78 43.03 -3.11
C HIS A 7 -8.52 41.70 -2.98
N ILE A 8 -9.77 41.66 -3.44
CA ILE A 8 -10.61 40.46 -3.43
C ILE A 8 -10.90 40.10 -4.88
N VAL A 9 -10.56 38.88 -5.28
CA VAL A 9 -11.02 38.28 -6.53
C VAL A 9 -12.02 37.21 -6.17
N ALA A 10 -13.26 37.38 -6.60
CA ALA A 10 -14.37 36.55 -6.20
C ALA A 10 -15.06 35.95 -7.43
N HIS A 11 -15.34 34.65 -7.38
CA HIS A 11 -16.08 33.92 -8.41
C HIS A 11 -17.47 33.58 -7.90
N GLY A 12 -18.48 33.67 -8.78
CA GLY A 12 -19.87 33.31 -8.46
C GLY A 12 -20.40 34.05 -7.22
N GLU A 13 -20.99 33.29 -6.29
CA GLU A 13 -21.56 33.78 -5.04
C GLU A 13 -20.52 34.40 -4.10
N GLY A 14 -19.23 34.10 -4.29
CA GLY A 14 -18.15 34.75 -3.55
C GLY A 14 -18.18 36.27 -3.70
N GLY A 15 -18.67 36.80 -4.82
CA GLY A 15 -18.84 38.24 -5.02
C GLY A 15 -19.95 38.83 -4.16
N LEU A 16 -21.04 38.07 -3.94
CA LEU A 16 -22.11 38.46 -3.01
C LEU A 16 -21.60 38.48 -1.57
N LEU A 17 -20.76 37.50 -1.20
CA LEU A 17 -20.11 37.47 0.12
C LEU A 17 -19.17 38.67 0.30
N ALA A 18 -18.34 38.97 -0.70
CA ALA A 18 -17.44 40.12 -0.66
C ALA A 18 -18.22 41.45 -0.54
N ARG A 19 -19.30 41.62 -1.29
CA ARG A 19 -20.17 42.82 -1.17
C ARG A 19 -20.90 42.87 0.18
N SER A 20 -21.31 41.72 0.72
CA SER A 20 -21.90 41.65 2.07
C SER A 20 -20.89 42.04 3.14
N TYR A 21 -19.63 41.60 3.01
CA TYR A 21 -18.53 42.05 3.86
C TYR A 21 -18.33 43.57 3.79
N ILE A 22 -18.33 44.15 2.59
CA ILE A 22 -18.22 45.61 2.40
C ILE A 22 -19.38 46.35 3.09
N ALA A 23 -20.61 45.81 2.99
CA ALA A 23 -21.79 46.41 3.61
C ALA A 23 -21.80 46.33 5.14
N LEU A 24 -21.31 45.23 5.70
CA LEU A 24 -21.30 44.99 7.15
C LEU A 24 -20.06 45.59 7.84
N PHE A 25 -18.94 45.74 7.13
CA PHE A 25 -17.66 46.22 7.67
C PHE A 25 -17.06 47.34 6.81
N PRO A 26 -17.76 48.47 6.62
CA PRO A 26 -17.32 49.55 5.74
C PRO A 26 -15.99 50.17 6.18
N ASP A 27 -15.77 50.33 7.49
CA ASP A 27 -14.53 50.92 8.03
C ASP A 27 -13.29 50.09 7.67
N GLN A 28 -13.41 48.76 7.70
CA GLN A 28 -12.32 47.85 7.34
C GLN A 28 -12.06 47.88 5.83
N TRP A 29 -13.11 47.89 5.01
CA TRP A 29 -12.97 48.02 3.56
C TRP A 29 -12.34 49.35 3.14
N GLN A 30 -12.64 50.44 3.85
CA GLN A 30 -12.03 51.74 3.62
C GLN A 30 -10.57 51.77 4.06
N ARG A 31 -10.24 51.17 5.21
CA ARG A 31 -8.85 51.10 5.71
C ARG A 31 -7.91 50.44 4.71
N HIS A 32 -8.33 49.32 4.12
CA HIS A 32 -7.49 48.55 3.21
C HIS A 32 -7.43 49.11 1.78
N GLN A 33 -8.23 50.09 1.36
CA GLN A 33 -8.17 50.69 0.01
C GLN A 33 -8.01 49.73 -1.21
N GLY A 34 -8.42 48.45 -1.08
CA GLY A 34 -8.29 47.45 -2.13
C GLY A 34 -9.39 47.46 -3.19
N ARG A 35 -9.34 46.51 -4.13
CA ARG A 35 -10.26 46.39 -5.28
C ARG A 35 -10.98 45.04 -5.24
N LEU A 36 -12.25 45.03 -5.63
CA LEU A 36 -13.06 43.82 -5.78
C LEU A 36 -13.22 43.49 -7.28
N ILE A 37 -12.71 42.33 -7.71
CA ILE A 37 -12.95 41.75 -9.03
C ILE A 37 -13.99 40.64 -8.87
N MET A 38 -15.08 40.72 -9.61
CA MET A 38 -16.20 39.79 -9.59
C MET A 38 -16.27 39.04 -10.91
N LEU A 39 -16.13 37.72 -10.86
CA LEU A 39 -16.19 36.83 -12.00
C LEU A 39 -17.55 36.12 -12.00
N GLY A 40 -18.44 36.50 -12.91
CA GLY A 40 -19.77 35.88 -13.06
C GLY A 40 -20.69 36.03 -11.84
N THR A 41 -20.50 37.04 -11.00
CA THR A 41 -21.28 37.18 -9.76
C THR A 41 -22.75 37.48 -10.05
N PRO A 42 -23.72 36.74 -9.45
CA PRO A 42 -25.15 36.96 -9.62
C PRO A 42 -25.62 38.16 -8.78
N ASN A 43 -25.18 39.36 -9.15
CA ASN A 43 -25.41 40.60 -8.41
C ASN A 43 -26.89 40.96 -8.22
N HIS A 44 -27.75 40.54 -9.14
CA HIS A 44 -29.20 40.68 -9.08
C HIS A 44 -29.93 39.33 -8.98
N GLY A 45 -29.24 38.29 -8.50
CA GLY A 45 -29.76 36.93 -8.34
C GLY A 45 -29.58 36.04 -9.57
N MET A 46 -30.11 34.83 -9.49
CA MET A 46 -30.09 33.83 -10.56
C MET A 46 -31.34 32.94 -10.52
N ILE A 47 -31.79 32.50 -11.70
CA ILE A 47 -32.99 31.66 -11.82
C ILE A 47 -32.75 30.25 -11.26
N ASN A 48 -31.50 29.78 -11.24
CA ASN A 48 -31.16 28.45 -10.73
C ASN A 48 -31.45 28.30 -9.22
N ALA A 49 -31.42 29.40 -8.45
CA ALA A 49 -31.83 29.41 -7.05
C ALA A 49 -33.33 29.11 -6.90
N LEU A 50 -34.16 29.65 -7.80
CA LEU A 50 -35.60 29.36 -7.87
C LEU A 50 -35.84 27.90 -8.29
N MET A 51 -35.07 27.37 -9.25
CA MET A 51 -35.16 25.96 -9.65
C MET A 51 -34.82 24.99 -8.52
N ALA A 52 -33.94 25.38 -7.59
CA ALA A 52 -33.57 24.53 -6.45
C ALA A 52 -34.77 24.28 -5.55
N ILE A 53 -35.57 25.31 -5.25
CA ILE A 53 -36.76 25.17 -4.40
C ILE A 53 -37.93 24.52 -5.14
N THR A 54 -38.08 24.73 -6.45
CA THR A 54 -39.16 24.07 -7.22
C THR A 54 -38.84 22.62 -7.59
N GLY A 55 -37.64 22.13 -7.29
CA GLY A 55 -37.20 20.77 -7.65
C GLY A 55 -36.79 20.60 -9.12
N HIS A 56 -36.60 21.70 -9.84
CA HIS A 56 -36.21 21.66 -11.25
C HIS A 56 -34.70 21.63 -11.49
N LEU A 57 -33.90 22.00 -10.47
CA LEU A 57 -32.45 22.00 -10.56
C LEU A 57 -31.93 20.55 -10.65
N GLY A 58 -30.97 20.31 -11.56
CA GLY A 58 -30.41 18.98 -11.81
C GLY A 58 -30.01 18.25 -10.52
N LEU A 59 -29.23 18.91 -9.65
CA LEU A 59 -28.83 18.36 -8.36
C LEU A 59 -30.00 17.87 -7.50
N VAL A 60 -31.05 18.67 -7.37
CA VAL A 60 -32.21 18.36 -6.52
C VAL A 60 -32.94 17.14 -7.06
N ARG A 61 -33.14 17.07 -8.38
CA ARG A 61 -33.72 15.90 -9.05
C ARG A 61 -32.91 14.63 -8.84
N TRP A 62 -31.59 14.73 -8.77
CA TRP A 62 -30.72 13.56 -8.62
C TRP A 62 -30.67 13.06 -7.18
N LEU A 63 -30.66 13.97 -6.21
CA LEU A 63 -30.76 13.60 -4.81
C LEU A 63 -32.05 12.84 -4.53
N ASP A 64 -33.16 13.25 -5.15
CA ASP A 64 -34.43 12.53 -5.09
C ASP A 64 -34.35 11.13 -5.76
N GLN A 65 -33.63 10.99 -6.89
CA GLN A 65 -33.46 9.72 -7.60
C GLN A 65 -32.49 8.74 -6.91
N LEU A 66 -31.47 9.24 -6.22
CA LEU A 66 -30.48 8.46 -5.49
C LEU A 66 -30.90 8.15 -4.04
N ALA A 67 -31.99 8.75 -3.57
CA ALA A 67 -32.48 8.50 -2.22
C ALA A 67 -32.94 7.03 -2.07
N PRO A 68 -32.53 6.34 -0.99
CA PRO A 68 -33.01 4.98 -0.71
C PRO A 68 -34.54 4.92 -0.67
N THR A 69 -35.13 3.85 -1.23
CA THR A 69 -36.59 3.65 -1.31
C THR A 69 -37.28 3.61 0.06
N ASP A 70 -36.54 3.34 1.12
CA ASP A 70 -37.00 3.31 2.51
C ASP A 70 -36.93 4.67 3.24
N ARG A 71 -36.24 5.68 2.68
CA ARG A 71 -36.19 7.06 3.18
C ARG A 71 -36.10 8.07 2.02
N PRO A 72 -37.22 8.42 1.37
CA PRO A 72 -37.22 9.49 0.38
C PRO A 72 -36.82 10.81 1.07
N ALA A 73 -35.65 11.33 0.75
CA ALA A 73 -35.28 12.69 1.11
C ALA A 73 -35.97 13.60 0.10
N ASP A 74 -36.88 14.46 0.55
CA ASP A 74 -37.41 15.53 -0.31
C ASP A 74 -36.31 16.62 -0.40
N ALA A 75 -35.45 16.51 -1.41
CA ALA A 75 -34.31 17.42 -1.57
C ALA A 75 -34.75 18.88 -1.76
N ARG A 76 -36.02 19.12 -2.14
CA ARG A 76 -36.62 20.46 -2.24
C ARG A 76 -36.81 21.08 -0.86
N VAL A 77 -37.25 20.30 0.12
CA VAL A 77 -37.36 20.73 1.53
C VAL A 77 -35.99 21.12 2.09
N ILE A 78 -34.96 20.35 1.74
CA ILE A 78 -33.58 20.65 2.13
C ILE A 78 -33.12 21.95 1.47
N ALA A 79 -33.32 22.13 0.17
CA ALA A 79 -32.97 23.37 -0.54
C ALA A 79 -33.70 24.60 0.05
N ALA A 80 -35.00 24.48 0.32
CA ALA A 80 -35.81 25.52 0.94
C ALA A 80 -35.46 25.79 2.43
N SER A 81 -34.63 24.95 3.05
CA SER A 81 -34.16 25.19 4.42
C SER A 81 -33.10 26.30 4.50
N PHE A 82 -32.33 26.52 3.43
CA PHE A 82 -31.20 27.46 3.41
C PHE A 82 -31.63 28.90 3.09
N PRO A 83 -31.41 29.88 4.00
CA PRO A 83 -31.75 31.28 3.73
C PRO A 83 -31.00 31.89 2.54
N SER A 84 -29.78 31.42 2.26
CA SER A 84 -28.93 31.92 1.17
C SER A 84 -29.53 31.70 -0.22
N ILE A 85 -30.34 30.65 -0.42
CA ILE A 85 -31.02 30.40 -1.69
C ILE A 85 -31.98 31.54 -2.03
N PHE A 86 -32.71 32.04 -1.04
CA PHE A 86 -33.64 33.17 -1.20
C PHE A 86 -32.93 34.50 -1.42
N GLN A 87 -31.71 34.67 -0.88
CA GLN A 87 -30.85 35.84 -1.16
C GLN A 87 -30.38 35.89 -2.62
N MET A 88 -30.42 34.75 -3.32
CA MET A 88 -30.05 34.64 -4.72
C MET A 88 -31.23 34.66 -5.68
N PHE A 89 -32.46 34.89 -5.20
CA PHE A 89 -33.60 35.06 -6.10
C PHE A 89 -33.43 36.31 -6.97
N PRO A 90 -33.99 36.31 -8.20
CA PRO A 90 -34.03 37.49 -9.05
C PRO A 90 -34.50 38.73 -8.27
N SER A 91 -33.74 39.82 -8.37
CA SER A 91 -33.94 41.01 -7.54
C SER A 91 -35.10 41.87 -8.05
N PRO A 92 -36.10 42.22 -7.20
CA PRO A 92 -37.18 43.12 -7.58
C PRO A 92 -36.71 44.58 -7.71
N LEU A 93 -35.50 44.90 -7.22
CA LEU A 93 -34.86 46.20 -7.40
C LEU A 93 -34.33 46.39 -8.81
N HIS A 94 -33.98 45.29 -9.48
CA HIS A 94 -33.54 45.27 -10.88
C HIS A 94 -34.73 45.15 -11.82
N ASP A 95 -35.60 44.18 -11.57
CA ASP A 95 -36.82 43.95 -12.35
C ASP A 95 -38.04 43.88 -11.41
N PRO A 96 -38.88 44.95 -11.35
CA PRO A 96 -40.07 44.97 -10.50
C PRO A 96 -41.06 43.85 -10.76
N THR A 97 -41.02 43.21 -11.95
CA THR A 97 -41.89 42.06 -12.26
C THR A 97 -41.55 40.83 -11.42
N MET A 98 -40.36 40.77 -10.81
CA MET A 98 -39.92 39.68 -9.94
C MET A 98 -40.44 39.78 -8.50
N LEU A 99 -41.11 40.88 -8.13
CA LEU A 99 -41.65 41.08 -6.78
C LEU A 99 -42.53 39.93 -6.27
N PRO A 100 -43.39 39.29 -7.09
CA PRO A 100 -44.19 38.14 -6.64
C PRO A 100 -43.35 36.94 -6.17
N LEU A 101 -42.08 36.78 -6.60
CA LEU A 101 -41.22 35.71 -6.09
C LEU A 101 -40.91 35.82 -4.59
N TYR A 102 -41.23 36.97 -3.97
CA TYR A 102 -41.07 37.21 -2.53
C TYR A 102 -42.40 37.13 -1.78
N ASP A 103 -43.45 36.62 -2.43
CA ASP A 103 -44.74 36.27 -1.83
C ASP A 103 -44.87 34.75 -1.70
N GLN A 104 -45.20 34.27 -0.51
CA GLN A 104 -45.42 32.85 -0.24
C GLN A 104 -46.56 32.27 -1.11
N GLN A 105 -47.55 33.09 -1.50
CA GLN A 105 -48.69 32.64 -2.30
C GLN A 105 -48.31 32.22 -3.73
N SER A 106 -47.16 32.67 -4.23
CA SER A 106 -46.71 32.40 -5.60
C SER A 106 -46.22 30.96 -5.84
N TYR A 107 -46.13 30.13 -4.79
CA TYR A 107 -45.52 28.80 -4.84
C TYR A 107 -46.50 27.63 -4.66
N GLY A 108 -47.81 27.90 -4.69
CA GLY A 108 -48.85 26.89 -4.50
C GLY A 108 -48.87 26.31 -3.07
N LYS A 109 -49.73 25.31 -2.82
CA LYS A 109 -49.88 24.69 -1.48
C LYS A 109 -48.87 23.58 -1.18
N GLU A 110 -48.12 23.14 -2.19
CA GLU A 110 -47.21 21.99 -2.11
C GLU A 110 -45.82 22.39 -1.59
N LEU A 111 -45.40 23.64 -1.83
CA LEU A 111 -44.12 24.19 -1.39
C LEU A 111 -44.32 25.13 -0.19
N ALA A 112 -44.13 24.59 1.02
CA ALA A 112 -44.19 25.37 2.25
C ALA A 112 -42.95 26.25 2.42
N ILE A 113 -42.98 27.46 1.86
CA ILE A 113 -41.88 28.43 1.98
C ILE A 113 -42.06 29.31 3.21
N ASP A 114 -40.98 29.53 3.95
CA ASP A 114 -40.96 30.38 5.13
C ASP A 114 -40.93 31.87 4.74
N PRO A 115 -41.93 32.68 5.14
CA PRO A 115 -41.97 34.10 4.81
C PRO A 115 -40.79 34.90 5.37
N GLU A 116 -40.18 34.46 6.49
CA GLU A 116 -39.00 35.14 7.04
C GLU A 116 -37.80 35.02 6.09
N LYS A 117 -37.65 33.88 5.40
CA LYS A 117 -36.55 33.67 4.43
C LYS A 117 -36.71 34.51 3.18
N LEU A 118 -37.95 34.69 2.70
CA LEU A 118 -38.26 35.60 1.59
C LEU A 118 -37.91 37.05 1.98
N ALA A 119 -38.29 37.47 3.19
CA ALA A 119 -37.94 38.80 3.70
C ALA A 119 -36.42 38.99 3.84
N LEU A 120 -35.69 37.96 4.28
CA LEU A 120 -34.22 37.97 4.33
C LEU A 120 -33.59 38.13 2.94
N GLY A 121 -34.14 37.45 1.92
CA GLY A 121 -33.68 37.57 0.54
C GLY A 121 -33.89 38.99 0.00
N GLN A 122 -35.08 39.54 0.17
CA GLN A 122 -35.40 40.91 -0.24
C GLN A 122 -34.53 41.94 0.51
N GLY A 123 -34.33 41.73 1.82
CA GLY A 123 -33.47 42.58 2.65
C GLY A 123 -32.00 42.56 2.23
N HIS A 124 -31.50 41.41 1.74
CA HIS A 124 -30.13 41.28 1.24
C HIS A 124 -29.90 42.10 -0.04
N HIS A 125 -30.84 42.07 -0.98
CA HIS A 125 -30.80 42.95 -2.17
C HIS A 125 -30.73 44.43 -1.77
N ALA A 126 -31.55 44.85 -0.81
CA ALA A 126 -31.56 46.22 -0.29
C ALA A 126 -30.27 46.61 0.45
N LEU A 127 -29.62 45.65 1.11
CA LEU A 127 -28.30 45.84 1.73
C LEU A 127 -27.23 46.05 0.66
N LEU A 128 -27.17 45.18 -0.34
CA LEU A 128 -26.13 45.19 -1.37
C LEU A 128 -26.24 46.37 -2.34
N ALA A 129 -27.45 46.90 -2.55
CA ALA A 129 -27.66 48.12 -3.35
C ALA A 129 -26.90 49.35 -2.81
N LYS A 130 -26.52 49.34 -1.53
CA LYS A 130 -25.83 50.47 -0.86
C LYS A 130 -24.31 50.49 -1.07
N VAL A 131 -23.73 49.44 -1.63
CA VAL A 131 -22.27 49.23 -1.67
C VAL A 131 -21.72 49.08 -3.08
N VAL A 132 -22.34 49.71 -4.07
CA VAL A 132 -21.83 49.73 -5.45
C VAL A 132 -20.79 50.85 -5.58
N ASP A 133 -19.56 50.49 -5.95
CA ASP A 133 -18.43 51.41 -6.06
C ASP A 133 -17.69 51.24 -7.41
N PRO A 134 -18.01 52.06 -8.43
CA PRO A 134 -17.36 51.99 -9.75
C PRO A 134 -15.85 52.25 -9.73
N GLU A 135 -15.30 52.86 -8.68
CA GLU A 135 -13.87 53.18 -8.59
C GLU A 135 -13.05 52.03 -7.99
N ARG A 136 -13.72 51.07 -7.35
CA ARG A 136 -13.08 49.93 -6.66
C ARG A 136 -13.66 48.57 -7.03
N MET A 137 -14.61 48.50 -7.96
CA MET A 137 -15.23 47.25 -8.41
C MET A 137 -15.04 47.03 -9.91
N VAL A 138 -14.83 45.77 -10.28
CA VAL A 138 -14.70 45.31 -11.67
C VAL A 138 -15.54 44.05 -11.86
N LEU A 139 -16.24 43.96 -12.98
CA LEU A 139 -17.08 42.84 -13.35
C LEU A 139 -16.54 42.15 -14.60
N VAL A 140 -16.44 40.82 -14.55
CA VAL A 140 -16.18 39.98 -15.72
C VAL A 140 -17.35 39.03 -15.89
N ALA A 141 -18.13 39.22 -16.96
CA ALA A 141 -19.31 38.42 -17.25
C ALA A 141 -19.02 37.38 -18.35
N GLY A 142 -19.37 36.13 -18.11
CA GLY A 142 -19.36 35.10 -19.15
C GLY A 142 -20.57 35.24 -20.07
N TYR A 143 -20.39 34.98 -21.37
CA TYR A 143 -21.49 35.03 -22.35
C TYR A 143 -21.42 33.89 -23.39
N ASN A 144 -22.44 33.84 -24.25
CA ASN A 144 -22.63 32.86 -25.33
C ASN A 144 -22.93 31.42 -24.86
N GLN A 145 -23.32 31.25 -23.61
CA GLN A 145 -23.71 29.95 -23.06
C GLN A 145 -25.23 29.87 -22.89
N PRO A 146 -25.86 28.72 -23.21
CA PRO A 146 -27.26 28.46 -22.88
C PRO A 146 -27.55 28.75 -21.41
N THR A 147 -28.30 29.81 -21.13
CA THR A 147 -28.55 30.36 -19.79
C THR A 147 -30.03 30.71 -19.64
N LEU A 148 -30.62 30.40 -18.48
CA LEU A 148 -31.99 30.81 -18.17
C LEU A 148 -32.05 32.31 -17.91
N THR A 149 -32.92 33.01 -18.62
CA THR A 149 -33.04 34.49 -18.55
C THR A 149 -34.44 34.97 -18.22
N LYS A 150 -35.45 34.09 -18.24
CA LYS A 150 -36.86 34.46 -17.97
C LYS A 150 -37.55 33.48 -17.04
N VAL A 151 -38.52 33.99 -16.28
CA VAL A 151 -39.41 33.23 -15.40
C VAL A 151 -40.86 33.65 -15.68
N ASP A 152 -41.75 32.68 -15.92
CA ASP A 152 -43.20 32.88 -15.98
C ASP A 152 -43.81 32.59 -14.60
N ILE A 153 -44.09 33.68 -13.87
CA ILE A 153 -44.63 33.64 -12.51
C ILE A 153 -46.04 33.06 -12.48
N GLN A 154 -46.85 33.24 -13.53
CA GLN A 154 -48.21 32.71 -13.55
C GLN A 154 -48.22 31.19 -13.56
N GLN A 155 -47.25 30.56 -14.23
CA GLN A 155 -47.10 29.11 -14.25
C GLN A 155 -46.60 28.55 -12.91
N LEU A 156 -45.83 29.32 -12.13
CA LEU A 156 -45.41 28.93 -10.77
C LEU A 156 -46.60 28.78 -9.80
N GLU A 157 -47.60 29.65 -9.91
CA GLU A 157 -48.81 29.67 -9.06
C GLU A 157 -49.71 28.43 -9.25
N HIS A 158 -49.64 27.77 -10.41
CA HIS A 158 -50.53 26.66 -10.79
C HIS A 158 -49.97 25.26 -10.44
N GLY A 159 -48.83 25.17 -9.75
CA GLY A 159 -48.18 23.92 -9.36
C GLY A 159 -46.82 23.75 -10.02
N ALA A 160 -45.80 24.36 -9.42
CA ALA A 160 -44.45 24.37 -9.97
C ALA A 160 -43.76 23.00 -9.95
N SER A 161 -44.12 22.12 -9.03
CA SER A 161 -43.36 20.91 -8.69
C SER A 161 -43.33 19.80 -9.76
N ASP A 162 -44.39 19.69 -10.57
CA ASP A 162 -44.60 18.62 -11.58
C ASP A 162 -44.73 19.18 -13.02
N ALA A 163 -44.63 20.49 -13.19
CA ALA A 163 -44.73 21.14 -14.50
C ALA A 163 -43.45 20.91 -15.33
N ASP A 164 -43.58 20.93 -16.66
CA ASP A 164 -42.40 20.96 -17.54
C ASP A 164 -41.62 22.26 -17.26
N PRO A 165 -40.36 22.22 -16.78
CA PRO A 165 -39.59 23.42 -16.43
C PRO A 165 -39.50 24.43 -17.57
N PHE A 166 -39.58 23.99 -18.83
CA PHE A 166 -39.54 24.88 -20.00
C PHE A 166 -40.85 25.66 -20.24
N THR A 167 -41.90 25.36 -19.48
CA THR A 167 -43.13 26.18 -19.44
C THR A 167 -43.02 27.33 -18.44
N ILE A 168 -42.10 27.21 -17.47
CA ILE A 168 -41.87 28.20 -16.41
C ILE A 168 -40.62 29.05 -16.71
N TYR A 169 -39.55 28.46 -17.26
CA TYR A 169 -38.29 29.16 -17.51
C TYR A 169 -37.98 29.28 -19.00
N GLY A 170 -37.50 30.46 -19.41
CA GLY A 170 -37.01 30.71 -20.77
C GLY A 170 -35.49 30.84 -20.81
N ALA A 171 -34.85 30.26 -21.84
CA ALA A 171 -33.40 30.32 -22.03
C ALA A 171 -32.97 31.13 -23.26
N THR A 172 -31.78 31.71 -23.18
CA THR A 172 -31.07 32.37 -24.30
C THR A 172 -29.58 32.01 -24.23
N ARG A 173 -28.74 32.55 -25.13
CA ARG A 173 -27.27 32.48 -25.03
C ARG A 173 -26.64 33.66 -24.27
N ASP A 174 -27.45 34.45 -23.60
CA ASP A 174 -27.03 35.70 -22.96
C ASP A 174 -26.70 35.48 -21.48
N GLY A 175 -25.60 34.77 -21.27
CA GLY A 175 -25.07 34.42 -19.96
C GLY A 175 -23.98 33.35 -20.05
N ASP A 176 -23.53 32.91 -18.88
CA ASP A 176 -22.41 31.97 -18.70
C ASP A 176 -22.84 30.53 -18.40
N GLY A 177 -24.14 30.22 -18.54
CA GLY A 177 -24.72 28.92 -18.23
C GLY A 177 -25.31 28.82 -16.83
N THR A 178 -25.09 29.83 -15.99
CA THR A 178 -25.67 29.96 -14.64
C THR A 178 -26.31 31.33 -14.44
N VAL A 179 -25.58 32.39 -14.76
CA VAL A 179 -25.97 33.77 -14.51
C VAL A 179 -26.15 34.52 -15.84
N PRO A 180 -27.34 35.09 -16.09
CA PRO A 180 -27.54 36.00 -17.21
C PRO A 180 -26.59 37.18 -17.16
N CYS A 181 -26.08 37.62 -18.31
CA CYS A 181 -25.22 38.80 -18.38
C CYS A 181 -25.86 40.02 -17.69
N GLU A 182 -27.19 40.19 -17.84
CA GLU A 182 -27.93 41.27 -17.19
C GLU A 182 -27.84 41.26 -15.67
N LEU A 183 -27.95 40.08 -15.06
CA LEU A 183 -27.97 39.94 -13.60
C LEU A 183 -26.57 40.05 -12.99
N THR A 184 -25.52 40.13 -13.82
CA THR A 184 -24.14 40.39 -13.37
C THR A 184 -23.82 41.89 -13.29
N THR A 185 -24.45 42.73 -14.10
CA THR A 185 -24.13 44.16 -14.18
C THR A 185 -24.53 44.92 -12.91
N LEU A 186 -23.86 46.04 -12.62
CA LEU A 186 -24.15 46.88 -11.46
C LEU A 186 -24.12 48.37 -11.82
N HIS A 187 -25.06 49.11 -11.27
CA HIS A 187 -25.18 50.56 -11.40
C HIS A 187 -25.30 51.20 -10.02
N THR A 188 -24.74 52.40 -9.87
CA THR A 188 -24.95 53.26 -8.69
C THR A 188 -26.36 53.86 -8.70
N ALA A 189 -26.79 54.48 -7.60
CA ALA A 189 -28.11 55.12 -7.51
C ALA A 189 -28.30 56.28 -8.51
N ASP A 190 -27.19 56.88 -8.94
CA ASP A 190 -27.04 57.92 -9.97
C ASP A 190 -26.77 57.34 -11.37
N ASP A 191 -26.99 56.04 -11.57
CA ASP A 191 -26.91 55.31 -12.84
C ASP A 191 -25.50 55.26 -13.48
N ARG A 192 -24.44 55.46 -12.68
CA ARG A 192 -23.06 55.20 -13.14
C ARG A 192 -22.79 53.68 -13.14
N PRO A 193 -22.36 53.09 -14.27
CA PRO A 193 -22.08 51.66 -14.35
C PRO A 193 -20.75 51.31 -13.68
N VAL A 194 -20.67 50.11 -13.11
CA VAL A 194 -19.39 49.51 -12.70
C VAL A 194 -18.65 49.00 -13.94
N PRO A 195 -17.33 49.25 -14.07
CA PRO A 195 -16.52 48.72 -15.16
C PRO A 195 -16.74 47.22 -15.38
N THR A 196 -17.27 46.89 -16.56
CA THR A 196 -17.65 45.53 -16.92
C THR A 196 -16.96 45.13 -18.22
N CYS A 197 -16.51 43.89 -18.31
CA CYS A 197 -16.07 43.29 -19.56
C CYS A 197 -16.64 41.87 -19.71
N TYR A 198 -16.72 41.41 -20.96
CA TYR A 198 -17.35 40.16 -21.33
C TYR A 198 -16.32 39.20 -21.93
N LEU A 199 -16.47 37.92 -21.61
CA LEU A 199 -15.66 36.83 -22.12
C LEU A 199 -16.55 35.65 -22.50
N GLU A 200 -16.32 35.04 -23.67
CA GLU A 200 -16.99 33.80 -24.02
C GLU A 200 -16.43 32.65 -23.16
N ALA A 201 -17.17 32.28 -22.13
CA ALA A 201 -16.79 31.26 -21.16
C ALA A 201 -18.02 30.76 -20.41
N THR A 202 -18.00 29.51 -19.98
CA THR A 202 -18.94 29.00 -18.98
C THR A 202 -18.65 29.56 -17.59
N HIS A 203 -19.64 29.52 -16.71
CA HIS A 203 -19.54 30.01 -15.34
C HIS A 203 -18.33 29.42 -14.61
N ASN A 204 -18.10 28.11 -14.79
CA ASN A 204 -16.98 27.40 -14.16
C ASN A 204 -15.63 27.68 -14.83
N GLU A 205 -15.60 28.13 -16.08
CA GLU A 205 -14.35 28.47 -16.79
C GLU A 205 -13.81 29.85 -16.40
N LEU A 206 -14.65 30.75 -15.88
CA LEU A 206 -14.24 32.13 -15.56
C LEU A 206 -13.04 32.21 -14.60
N HIS A 207 -12.99 31.38 -13.55
CA HIS A 207 -11.88 31.41 -12.59
C HIS A 207 -10.59 30.72 -13.10
N SER A 208 -10.70 29.89 -14.13
CA SER A 208 -9.59 29.12 -14.71
C SER A 208 -9.15 29.62 -16.09
N SER A 209 -9.82 30.64 -16.62
CA SER A 209 -9.53 31.23 -17.93
C SER A 209 -8.11 31.81 -17.97
N PRO A 210 -7.25 31.36 -18.91
CA PRO A 210 -5.91 31.92 -19.09
C PRO A 210 -5.94 33.43 -19.38
N LEU A 211 -6.98 33.92 -20.06
CA LEU A 211 -7.14 35.32 -20.39
C LEU A 211 -7.38 36.14 -19.11
N ILE A 212 -8.27 35.69 -18.23
CA ILE A 212 -8.48 36.34 -16.92
C ILE A 212 -7.21 36.24 -16.08
N LEU A 213 -6.63 35.05 -15.90
CA LEU A 213 -5.44 34.84 -15.07
C LEU A 213 -4.25 35.70 -15.51
N SER A 214 -4.02 35.84 -16.81
CA SER A 214 -2.95 36.69 -17.37
C SER A 214 -3.25 38.20 -17.29
N ALA A 215 -4.50 38.57 -17.03
CA ALA A 215 -4.96 39.96 -16.92
C ALA A 215 -5.18 40.40 -15.46
N LEU A 216 -5.29 39.49 -14.50
CA LEU A 216 -5.62 39.77 -13.10
C LEU A 216 -4.74 40.87 -12.47
N THR A 217 -3.41 40.77 -12.59
CA THR A 217 -2.48 41.75 -12.00
C THR A 217 -2.71 43.16 -12.54
N GLU A 218 -3.04 43.28 -13.83
CA GLU A 218 -3.35 44.56 -14.46
C GLU A 218 -4.77 45.03 -14.10
N MET A 219 -5.76 44.13 -14.00
CA MET A 219 -7.11 44.47 -13.53
C MET A 219 -7.11 45.04 -12.11
N LEU A 220 -6.15 44.64 -11.28
CA LEU A 220 -6.00 45.16 -9.92
C LEU A 220 -5.40 46.58 -9.86
N THR A 221 -4.70 47.01 -10.90
CA THR A 221 -3.88 48.23 -10.89
C THR A 221 -4.30 49.28 -11.92
N VAL A 222 -5.02 48.90 -12.98
CA VAL A 222 -5.50 49.81 -14.03
C VAL A 222 -6.43 50.88 -13.45
N ALA A 223 -6.36 52.11 -13.94
CA ALA A 223 -7.32 53.14 -13.59
C ALA A 223 -8.70 52.77 -14.17
N LEU A 224 -9.77 52.94 -13.38
CA LEU A 224 -11.13 52.52 -13.73
C LEU A 224 -11.96 53.63 -14.40
N ASP A 225 -11.31 54.72 -14.81
CA ASP A 225 -11.92 55.68 -15.73
C ASP A 225 -12.16 55.03 -17.11
N ASP A 226 -13.24 55.46 -17.77
CA ASP A 226 -13.74 54.85 -19.01
C ASP A 226 -12.67 54.69 -20.12
N PRO A 227 -11.81 55.69 -20.42
CA PRO A 227 -10.76 55.53 -21.43
C PRO A 227 -9.70 54.47 -21.06
N SER A 228 -9.26 54.46 -19.80
CA SER A 228 -8.20 53.55 -19.33
C SER A 228 -8.69 52.11 -19.26
N TRP A 229 -9.89 51.91 -18.73
CA TRP A 229 -10.53 50.58 -18.65
C TRP A 229 -10.79 50.01 -20.06
N SER A 230 -11.37 50.80 -20.95
CA SER A 230 -11.69 50.37 -22.31
C SER A 230 -10.43 49.99 -23.10
N HIS A 231 -9.36 50.78 -22.99
CA HIS A 231 -8.08 50.46 -23.62
C HIS A 231 -7.50 49.15 -23.09
N PHE A 232 -7.52 48.95 -21.78
CA PHE A 232 -7.04 47.72 -21.14
C PHE A 232 -7.83 46.48 -21.60
N ALA A 233 -9.17 46.55 -21.54
CA ALA A 233 -10.06 45.44 -21.88
C ALA A 233 -9.87 44.99 -23.33
N LEU A 234 -9.87 45.94 -24.29
CA LEU A 234 -9.67 45.64 -25.70
C LEU A 234 -8.27 45.08 -25.98
N ARG A 235 -7.22 45.61 -25.33
CA ARG A 235 -5.84 45.12 -25.48
C ARG A 235 -5.70 43.67 -25.00
N LYS A 236 -6.42 43.29 -23.94
CA LYS A 236 -6.39 41.92 -23.39
C LYS A 236 -7.34 40.95 -24.11
N GLY A 237 -8.16 41.45 -25.03
CA GLY A 237 -9.08 40.63 -25.82
C GLY A 237 -10.45 40.42 -25.18
N PHE A 238 -10.86 41.26 -24.23
CA PHE A 238 -12.22 41.27 -23.70
C PHE A 238 -13.17 42.08 -24.61
N VAL A 239 -14.45 41.77 -24.52
CA VAL A 239 -15.53 42.55 -25.17
C VAL A 239 -16.10 43.55 -24.16
N LEU A 240 -16.43 44.77 -24.60
CA LEU A 240 -16.96 45.84 -23.74
C LEU A 240 -18.49 46.00 -23.83
N GLU A 241 -19.08 45.64 -24.98
CA GLU A 241 -20.53 45.70 -25.18
C GLU A 241 -21.17 44.32 -24.96
N ARG A 242 -22.34 44.29 -24.29
CA ARG A 242 -23.14 43.07 -24.12
C ARG A 242 -23.52 42.52 -25.51
N PRO A 243 -23.08 41.31 -25.88
CA PRO A 243 -23.40 40.74 -27.18
C PRO A 243 -24.90 40.42 -27.30
N THR A 244 -25.50 40.59 -28.49
CA THR A 244 -26.91 40.28 -28.73
C THR A 244 -27.21 38.78 -28.58
N ALA A 245 -28.24 38.46 -27.80
CA ALA A 245 -28.74 37.10 -27.61
C ALA A 245 -29.24 36.49 -28.94
N GLY A 246 -28.79 35.28 -29.27
CA GLY A 246 -29.36 34.48 -30.38
C GLY A 246 -30.80 34.00 -30.12
N ASP A 247 -31.41 33.37 -31.13
CA ASP A 247 -32.81 32.88 -31.13
C ASP A 247 -33.15 31.98 -29.91
N GLN A 248 -34.24 32.32 -29.19
CA GLN A 248 -34.72 31.65 -27.97
C GLN A 248 -35.19 30.21 -28.20
N THR A 249 -35.81 29.92 -29.34
CA THR A 249 -36.46 28.62 -29.57
C THR A 249 -35.46 27.47 -29.72
N LEU A 250 -34.35 27.72 -30.41
CA LEU A 250 -33.28 26.73 -30.61
C LEU A 250 -32.52 26.38 -29.32
N VAL A 251 -32.47 27.30 -28.35
CA VAL A 251 -31.76 27.11 -27.09
C VAL A 251 -32.56 26.23 -26.13
N ASN A 252 -33.88 26.41 -26.04
CA ASN A 252 -34.73 25.58 -25.18
C ASN A 252 -34.69 24.09 -25.60
N ASP A 253 -34.80 23.79 -26.89
CA ASP A 253 -34.72 22.42 -27.41
C ASP A 253 -33.35 21.78 -27.12
N PHE A 254 -32.28 22.57 -27.22
CA PHE A 254 -30.93 22.13 -26.89
C PHE A 254 -30.78 21.74 -25.42
N ILE A 255 -31.28 22.56 -24.50
CA ILE A 255 -31.23 22.30 -23.06
C ILE A 255 -32.08 21.07 -22.71
N LYS A 256 -33.25 20.94 -23.33
CA LYS A 256 -34.14 19.77 -23.14
C LYS A 256 -33.44 18.47 -23.53
N ASN A 257 -32.75 18.45 -24.68
CA ASN A 257 -31.99 17.29 -25.13
C ASN A 257 -30.80 16.98 -24.19
N ALA A 258 -30.08 18.00 -23.73
CA ALA A 258 -28.94 17.83 -22.81
C ALA A 258 -29.38 17.25 -21.45
N TRP A 259 -30.53 17.68 -20.93
CA TRP A 259 -31.12 17.13 -19.72
C TRP A 259 -31.51 15.66 -19.90
N GLN A 260 -32.14 15.29 -21.01
CA GLN A 260 -32.49 13.89 -21.31
C GLN A 260 -31.26 12.97 -21.36
N GLN A 261 -30.17 13.42 -21.98
CA GLN A 261 -28.91 12.67 -22.04
C GLN A 261 -28.30 12.48 -20.65
N THR A 262 -28.36 13.53 -19.82
CA THR A 262 -27.82 13.50 -18.47
C THR A 262 -28.63 12.55 -17.57
N THR A 263 -29.96 12.60 -17.64
CA THR A 263 -30.85 11.65 -16.95
C THR A 263 -30.56 10.20 -17.36
N ALA A 264 -30.44 9.93 -18.67
CA ALA A 264 -30.11 8.58 -19.15
C ALA A 264 -28.72 8.08 -18.70
N ALA A 265 -27.75 8.97 -18.51
CA ALA A 265 -26.43 8.63 -17.98
C ALA A 265 -26.47 8.31 -16.48
N ILE A 266 -27.35 8.98 -15.73
CA ILE A 266 -27.57 8.75 -14.30
C ILE A 266 -28.33 7.45 -14.07
N ASP A 267 -29.38 7.17 -14.84
CA ASP A 267 -30.12 5.90 -14.74
C ASP A 267 -29.15 4.71 -14.91
N LYS A 268 -28.22 4.79 -15.88
CA LYS A 268 -27.14 3.81 -16.05
C LYS A 268 -26.14 3.75 -14.89
N LEU A 269 -25.96 4.83 -14.14
CA LEU A 269 -25.10 4.86 -12.96
C LEU A 269 -25.82 4.22 -11.77
N VAL A 270 -27.10 4.56 -11.55
CA VAL A 270 -27.96 3.96 -10.51
C VAL A 270 -28.06 2.46 -10.72
N ASP A 271 -28.39 1.99 -11.93
CA ASP A 271 -28.44 0.57 -12.27
C ASP A 271 -27.12 -0.14 -11.92
N ARG A 272 -25.97 0.50 -12.17
CA ARG A 272 -24.64 -0.05 -11.86
C ARG A 272 -24.34 -0.08 -10.35
N VAL A 273 -24.78 0.93 -9.61
CA VAL A 273 -24.62 1.02 -8.15
C VAL A 273 -25.52 -0.02 -7.47
N ASP A 274 -26.77 -0.18 -7.92
CA ASP A 274 -27.69 -1.19 -7.41
C ASP A 274 -27.18 -2.62 -7.68
N LEU A 275 -26.60 -2.88 -8.85
CA LEU A 275 -25.93 -4.15 -9.17
C LEU A 275 -24.72 -4.46 -8.27
N ARG A 276 -24.11 -3.45 -7.61
CA ARG A 276 -23.02 -3.63 -6.63
C ARG A 276 -23.53 -3.91 -5.22
N GLY A 277 -24.76 -3.52 -4.88
CA GLY A 277 -25.34 -3.66 -3.55
C GLY A 277 -25.53 -5.11 -3.08
N ASP A 278 -25.55 -6.08 -4.00
CA ASP A 278 -25.83 -7.50 -3.70
C ASP A 278 -24.59 -8.37 -3.43
N LYS A 279 -23.36 -7.82 -3.42
CA LYS A 279 -22.13 -8.58 -3.16
C LYS A 279 -21.29 -8.01 -2.02
N PRO A 280 -20.70 -8.86 -1.14
CA PRO A 280 -19.92 -8.40 -0.01
C PRO A 280 -18.58 -7.81 -0.49
N ILE A 281 -18.47 -6.48 -0.34
CA ILE A 281 -17.23 -5.68 -0.24
C ILE A 281 -16.11 -6.08 -1.23
N GLU A 282 -16.40 -6.05 -2.53
CA GLU A 282 -15.38 -5.68 -3.50
C GLU A 282 -15.34 -4.14 -3.57
N ARG A 283 -14.15 -3.59 -3.32
CA ARG A 283 -13.87 -2.16 -3.12
C ARG A 283 -14.75 -1.24 -3.98
N ASN A 284 -15.37 -0.25 -3.32
CA ASN A 284 -15.97 0.94 -3.94
C ASN A 284 -14.91 1.70 -4.75
N TYR A 285 -14.65 1.31 -5.99
CA TYR A 285 -13.90 2.10 -6.95
C TYR A 285 -14.81 2.58 -8.07
N VAL A 286 -14.83 3.91 -8.21
CA VAL A 286 -15.48 4.63 -9.28
C VAL A 286 -14.67 4.36 -10.56
N THR A 287 -15.23 3.66 -11.54
CA THR A 287 -14.57 3.40 -12.83
C THR A 287 -14.21 4.71 -13.54
N ALA A 288 -13.29 4.71 -14.51
CA ALA A 288 -12.96 5.93 -15.28
C ALA A 288 -14.21 6.53 -15.97
N GLU A 289 -15.15 5.68 -16.38
CA GLU A 289 -16.45 6.09 -16.91
C GLU A 289 -17.32 6.69 -15.81
N GLU A 290 -17.44 6.04 -14.65
CA GLU A 290 -18.17 6.58 -13.50
C GLU A 290 -17.53 7.86 -12.95
N ARG A 291 -16.21 8.03 -13.11
CA ARG A 291 -15.48 9.24 -12.73
C ARG A 291 -15.68 10.34 -13.75
N THR A 292 -15.83 9.99 -15.03
CA THR A 292 -16.19 10.93 -16.09
C THR A 292 -17.63 11.40 -15.90
N ILE A 293 -18.55 10.46 -15.63
CA ILE A 293 -19.93 10.74 -15.23
C ILE A 293 -19.88 11.61 -13.97
N GLN A 294 -19.29 11.17 -12.86
CA GLN A 294 -19.12 11.96 -11.62
C GLN A 294 -18.53 13.36 -11.88
N THR A 295 -17.53 13.49 -12.76
CA THR A 295 -16.93 14.79 -13.08
C THR A 295 -17.90 15.68 -13.87
N GLN A 296 -18.59 15.14 -14.87
CA GLN A 296 -19.67 15.84 -15.58
C GLN A 296 -20.78 16.23 -14.61
N LEU A 297 -21.17 15.30 -13.74
CA LEU A 297 -22.16 15.44 -12.70
C LEU A 297 -21.80 16.58 -11.72
N MET A 298 -20.58 16.59 -11.19
CA MET A 298 -20.11 17.62 -10.27
C MET A 298 -19.86 18.97 -10.97
N ARG A 299 -19.52 18.98 -12.25
CA ARG A 299 -19.35 20.24 -13.01
C ARG A 299 -20.68 20.89 -13.37
N HIS A 300 -21.74 20.11 -13.59
CA HIS A 300 -23.09 20.61 -13.92
C HIS A 300 -24.02 20.67 -12.70
N LEU A 301 -23.47 20.67 -11.48
CA LEU A 301 -24.21 20.74 -10.21
C LEU A 301 -25.17 21.95 -10.16
N ILE A 302 -24.74 23.09 -10.69
CA ILE A 302 -25.48 24.36 -10.66
C ILE A 302 -25.75 24.90 -12.07
N SER A 303 -24.95 24.53 -13.08
CA SER A 303 -25.06 25.05 -14.45
C SER A 303 -25.86 24.14 -15.38
N ILE A 304 -26.41 24.71 -16.46
CA ILE A 304 -27.04 23.93 -17.51
C ILE A 304 -25.99 23.06 -18.22
N PRO A 305 -26.24 21.75 -18.47
CA PRO A 305 -25.28 20.91 -19.20
C PRO A 305 -25.05 21.43 -20.62
N THR A 306 -23.81 21.76 -20.97
CA THR A 306 -23.42 22.25 -22.30
C THR A 306 -22.37 21.31 -22.92
N PRO A 307 -22.61 20.70 -24.10
CA PRO A 307 -21.60 19.92 -24.83
C PRO A 307 -20.44 20.74 -25.41
N TYR A 308 -20.50 22.07 -25.37
CA TYR A 308 -19.43 22.97 -25.80
C TYR A 308 -18.68 23.52 -24.57
N GLU A 309 -17.77 22.74 -23.99
CA GLU A 309 -16.71 23.32 -23.16
C GLU A 309 -15.65 23.88 -24.11
N HIS A 310 -15.31 25.17 -23.96
CA HIS A 310 -14.05 25.68 -24.51
C HIS A 310 -12.96 25.12 -23.60
N GLY A 311 -12.60 23.86 -23.83
CA GLY A 311 -11.38 23.31 -23.26
C GLY A 311 -10.25 24.22 -23.71
N TYR A 312 -9.84 25.15 -22.84
CA TYR A 312 -8.64 25.94 -23.05
C TYR A 312 -7.55 24.90 -23.21
N ARG A 313 -7.19 24.62 -24.47
CA ARG A 313 -5.94 23.98 -24.79
C ARG A 313 -4.91 25.00 -24.37
N VAL A 314 -4.55 24.97 -23.09
CA VAL A 314 -3.32 25.59 -22.61
C VAL A 314 -2.28 24.99 -23.53
N GLU A 315 -1.73 25.81 -24.44
CA GLU A 315 -0.56 25.41 -25.20
C GLU A 315 0.49 25.07 -24.16
N ILE A 316 0.70 23.77 -23.97
CA ILE A 316 1.73 23.26 -23.10
C ILE A 316 3.03 23.74 -23.76
N PRO A 317 3.85 24.57 -23.09
CA PRO A 317 5.01 25.21 -23.73
C PRO A 317 6.12 24.20 -24.09
N PHE A 318 5.91 22.92 -23.82
CA PHE A 318 6.83 21.82 -24.08
C PHE A 318 6.13 20.70 -24.85
N LYS A 319 6.89 20.00 -25.69
CA LYS A 319 6.42 18.85 -26.46
C LYS A 319 5.93 17.74 -25.49
N PRO A 320 4.80 17.05 -25.77
CA PRO A 320 4.37 15.93 -24.95
C PRO A 320 5.47 14.85 -24.92
N PRO A 321 5.72 14.22 -23.75
CA PRO A 321 6.71 13.15 -23.64
C PRO A 321 6.29 11.93 -24.47
N GLU A 322 7.27 11.22 -25.01
CA GLU A 322 7.09 10.03 -25.85
C GLU A 322 7.75 8.82 -25.18
N ILE A 323 7.11 7.65 -25.24
CA ILE A 323 7.67 6.37 -24.76
C ILE A 323 7.18 5.21 -25.63
N THR A 324 8.00 4.18 -25.80
CA THR A 324 7.59 2.89 -26.35
C THR A 324 7.31 1.89 -25.23
N ILE A 325 6.13 1.28 -25.23
CA ILE A 325 5.80 0.19 -24.29
C ILE A 325 5.69 -1.11 -25.07
N LYS A 326 6.22 -2.20 -24.50
CA LYS A 326 6.05 -3.57 -25.00
C LYS A 326 5.51 -4.46 -23.90
N LEU A 327 4.81 -5.53 -24.29
CA LEU A 327 4.26 -6.53 -23.36
C LEU A 327 4.68 -7.93 -23.84
N VAL A 328 5.25 -8.72 -22.92
CA VAL A 328 5.81 -10.04 -23.18
C VAL A 328 5.24 -11.04 -22.19
N TYR A 329 4.78 -12.18 -22.73
CA TYR A 329 4.47 -13.37 -21.95
C TYR A 329 5.76 -14.18 -21.74
N GLY A 330 6.27 -14.23 -20.50
CA GLY A 330 7.56 -14.87 -20.19
C GLY A 330 8.01 -14.67 -18.75
N ASP A 331 9.24 -15.10 -18.45
CA ASP A 331 9.85 -14.95 -17.13
C ASP A 331 10.95 -13.89 -17.15
N ILE A 332 10.88 -12.94 -16.22
CA ILE A 332 11.89 -11.90 -16.05
C ILE A 332 13.29 -12.48 -15.74
N ALA A 333 13.36 -13.69 -15.17
CA ALA A 333 14.59 -14.37 -14.83
C ALA A 333 15.33 -14.92 -16.07
N THR A 334 14.68 -14.99 -17.24
CA THR A 334 15.30 -15.50 -18.49
C THR A 334 15.47 -14.40 -19.55
N ILE A 335 15.09 -13.16 -19.25
CA ILE A 335 15.06 -12.08 -20.24
C ILE A 335 16.49 -11.73 -20.73
N GLY A 336 16.67 -11.75 -22.05
CA GLY A 336 17.91 -11.35 -22.72
C GLY A 336 19.09 -12.30 -22.50
N GLU A 337 18.84 -13.59 -22.22
CA GLU A 337 19.88 -14.63 -22.14
C GLU A 337 20.27 -15.19 -23.53
N ARG A 338 19.37 -15.17 -24.52
CA ARG A 338 19.72 -15.60 -25.89
C ARG A 338 19.73 -14.43 -26.88
N PRO A 339 20.69 -14.39 -27.82
CA PRO A 339 20.78 -13.32 -28.82
C PRO A 339 19.55 -13.19 -29.73
N ASP A 340 18.83 -14.29 -29.95
CA ASP A 340 17.76 -14.42 -30.95
C ASP A 340 16.35 -14.11 -30.40
N ASP A 341 16.22 -13.80 -29.11
CA ASP A 341 14.91 -13.67 -28.45
C ASP A 341 14.21 -12.33 -28.73
N GLY A 342 14.81 -11.44 -29.52
CA GLY A 342 14.29 -10.08 -29.78
C GLY A 342 14.48 -9.09 -28.63
N PHE A 343 15.14 -9.51 -27.54
CA PHE A 343 15.41 -8.72 -26.32
C PHE A 343 16.85 -8.23 -26.20
N SER A 344 17.64 -8.30 -27.28
CA SER A 344 19.06 -7.91 -27.32
C SER A 344 19.32 -6.42 -27.05
N THR A 345 18.26 -5.61 -26.88
CA THR A 345 18.34 -4.18 -26.55
C THR A 345 18.05 -3.87 -25.08
N VAL A 346 17.64 -4.84 -24.26
CA VAL A 346 17.35 -4.60 -22.84
C VAL A 346 18.64 -4.34 -22.08
N ASP A 347 18.81 -3.11 -21.58
CA ASP A 347 19.98 -2.64 -20.85
C ASP A 347 19.70 -2.36 -19.36
N ALA A 348 18.44 -2.44 -18.94
CA ALA A 348 18.04 -2.41 -17.54
C ALA A 348 16.95 -3.44 -17.23
N ILE A 349 17.00 -4.05 -16.04
CA ILE A 349 15.96 -4.95 -15.51
C ILE A 349 15.50 -4.41 -14.16
N ALA A 350 14.21 -4.35 -13.88
CA ALA A 350 13.70 -3.95 -12.57
C ALA A 350 12.74 -4.96 -11.93
N VAL A 351 12.86 -5.08 -10.61
CA VAL A 351 11.99 -5.88 -9.74
C VAL A 351 11.64 -5.08 -8.49
N GLY A 352 10.45 -5.31 -7.93
CA GLY A 352 10.02 -4.66 -6.68
C GLY A 352 10.46 -5.43 -5.44
N HIS A 353 10.78 -4.71 -4.36
CA HIS A 353 11.13 -5.31 -3.07
C HIS A 353 10.54 -4.52 -1.89
N TYR A 354 9.81 -5.18 -1.01
CA TYR A 354 9.30 -4.57 0.22
C TYR A 354 10.37 -4.43 1.30
N ARG A 355 10.16 -3.48 2.20
CA ARG A 355 11.08 -3.22 3.28
C ARG A 355 11.22 -4.40 4.24
N ASP A 356 12.45 -4.70 4.63
CA ASP A 356 12.81 -5.74 5.63
C ASP A 356 12.29 -7.15 5.27
N GLY A 357 11.98 -7.37 3.99
CA GLY A 357 11.51 -8.64 3.44
C GLY A 357 12.65 -9.51 2.91
N ARG A 358 12.46 -10.83 2.92
CA ARG A 358 13.28 -11.74 2.11
C ARG A 358 12.79 -11.68 0.66
N PRO A 359 13.65 -11.75 -0.37
CA PRO A 359 13.20 -11.88 -1.76
C PRO A 359 12.23 -13.06 -1.94
N TYR A 360 11.16 -12.84 -2.71
CA TYR A 360 10.17 -13.86 -3.03
C TYR A 360 9.61 -13.63 -4.45
N GLY A 361 8.97 -14.64 -5.04
CA GLY A 361 8.41 -14.54 -6.39
C GLY A 361 9.46 -14.16 -7.43
N ALA A 362 9.17 -13.14 -8.25
CA ALA A 362 10.03 -12.75 -9.36
C ALA A 362 11.45 -12.30 -8.95
N ILE A 363 11.62 -11.62 -7.82
CA ILE A 363 12.96 -11.25 -7.34
C ILE A 363 13.76 -12.48 -6.88
N ALA A 364 13.11 -13.49 -6.31
CA ALA A 364 13.77 -14.74 -5.92
C ALA A 364 14.15 -15.60 -7.15
N ALA A 365 13.28 -15.66 -8.17
CA ALA A 365 13.61 -16.32 -9.43
C ALA A 365 14.80 -15.64 -10.13
N LEU A 366 14.81 -14.30 -10.14
CA LEU A 366 15.93 -13.52 -10.65
C LEU A 366 17.22 -13.75 -9.84
N ASP A 367 17.12 -13.85 -8.51
CA ASP A 367 18.25 -14.14 -7.62
C ASP A 367 18.88 -15.51 -7.91
N GLN A 368 18.06 -16.54 -8.14
CA GLN A 368 18.53 -17.86 -8.55
C GLN A 368 19.31 -17.79 -9.87
N ALA A 369 18.78 -17.08 -10.88
CA ALA A 369 19.43 -16.95 -12.19
C ALA A 369 20.77 -16.20 -12.10
N ILE A 370 20.82 -15.09 -11.37
CA ILE A 370 22.04 -14.29 -11.13
C ILE A 370 23.09 -15.14 -10.40
N SER A 371 22.68 -15.82 -9.34
CA SER A 371 23.59 -16.61 -8.48
C SER A 371 24.14 -17.82 -9.23
N ALA A 372 23.32 -18.47 -10.06
CA ALA A 372 23.77 -19.57 -10.92
C ALA A 372 24.81 -19.11 -11.95
N ALA A 373 24.63 -17.93 -12.55
CA ALA A 373 25.58 -17.37 -13.51
C ALA A 373 26.94 -17.07 -12.86
N LEU A 374 26.96 -16.55 -11.63
CA LEU A 374 28.20 -16.29 -10.89
C LEU A 374 28.94 -17.58 -10.52
N LEU A 375 28.22 -18.62 -10.09
CA LEU A 375 28.81 -19.92 -9.77
C LEU A 375 29.35 -20.64 -11.03
N ALA A 376 28.72 -20.43 -12.19
CA ALA A 376 29.14 -21.06 -13.43
C ALA A 376 30.52 -20.58 -13.91
N GLU A 377 30.96 -19.37 -13.55
CA GLU A 377 32.32 -18.88 -13.85
C GLU A 377 33.41 -19.69 -13.11
N GLU A 378 33.07 -20.30 -11.98
CA GLU A 378 33.99 -21.08 -11.14
C GLU A 378 33.88 -22.61 -11.37
N ALA A 379 32.86 -23.06 -12.11
CA ALA A 379 32.56 -24.47 -12.34
C ALA A 379 33.40 -25.07 -13.50
N SER A 380 33.62 -26.39 -13.46
CA SER A 380 34.25 -27.13 -14.56
C SER A 380 33.29 -27.29 -15.74
N GLU A 381 33.80 -27.29 -16.98
CA GLU A 381 32.98 -27.38 -18.20
C GLU A 381 31.97 -28.55 -18.13
N GLY A 382 30.67 -28.23 -18.15
CA GLY A 382 29.57 -29.20 -18.26
C GLY A 382 28.69 -29.38 -17.01
N GLU A 383 29.02 -28.76 -15.87
CA GLU A 383 28.15 -28.74 -14.68
C GLU A 383 27.36 -27.42 -14.61
N THR A 384 26.02 -27.48 -14.52
CA THR A 384 25.18 -26.34 -14.14
C THR A 384 25.05 -26.31 -12.62
N PRO A 385 25.74 -25.40 -11.91
CA PRO A 385 25.63 -25.32 -10.46
C PRO A 385 24.21 -24.89 -10.06
N ILE A 386 23.59 -25.65 -9.17
CA ILE A 386 22.32 -25.27 -8.53
C ILE A 386 22.68 -24.45 -7.29
N PRO A 387 22.36 -23.14 -7.23
CA PRO A 387 22.66 -22.32 -6.08
C PRO A 387 21.99 -22.87 -4.83
N THR A 388 22.75 -23.04 -3.76
CA THR A 388 22.17 -23.27 -2.43
C THR A 388 21.66 -21.94 -1.86
N GLU A 389 20.90 -22.01 -0.77
CA GLU A 389 20.39 -20.84 -0.06
C GLU A 389 21.50 -19.83 0.33
N ASN A 390 22.69 -20.34 0.64
CA ASN A 390 23.86 -19.53 0.99
C ASN A 390 24.57 -18.93 -0.23
N ASP A 391 24.18 -19.29 -1.45
CA ASP A 391 24.75 -18.77 -2.69
C ASP A 391 23.88 -17.65 -3.30
N LEU A 392 22.64 -17.51 -2.83
CA LEU A 392 21.66 -16.53 -3.32
C LEU A 392 22.09 -15.08 -2.98
N LEU A 393 22.49 -14.32 -4.00
CA LEU A 393 23.11 -13.01 -3.87
C LEU A 393 22.15 -11.93 -3.34
N LEU A 394 21.00 -11.73 -3.98
CA LEU A 394 20.01 -10.72 -3.59
C LEU A 394 19.41 -11.06 -2.22
N THR A 395 19.22 -12.35 -1.95
CA THR A 395 18.80 -12.86 -0.64
C THR A 395 19.81 -12.49 0.43
N GLN A 396 21.10 -12.74 0.20
CA GLN A 396 22.15 -12.30 1.11
C GLN A 396 22.22 -10.77 1.26
N PHE A 397 22.00 -10.00 0.19
CA PHE A 397 21.99 -8.55 0.28
C PHE A 397 20.81 -8.02 1.10
N ALA A 398 19.63 -8.63 0.96
CA ALA A 398 18.48 -8.31 1.80
C ALA A 398 18.73 -8.71 3.26
N GLU A 399 19.21 -9.93 3.51
CA GLU A 399 19.53 -10.45 4.84
C GLU A 399 20.67 -9.69 5.54
N ARG A 400 21.54 -9.00 4.79
CA ARG A 400 22.60 -8.13 5.33
C ARG A 400 22.17 -6.66 5.45
N GLY A 401 20.94 -6.31 5.07
CA GLY A 401 20.42 -4.94 5.10
C GLY A 401 21.01 -4.00 4.06
N ILE A 402 21.65 -4.56 3.02
CA ILE A 402 22.17 -3.81 1.87
C ILE A 402 20.99 -3.39 0.98
N ILE A 403 20.11 -4.34 0.66
CA ILE A 403 18.81 -4.05 0.05
C ILE A 403 17.82 -3.82 1.19
N ARG A 404 17.44 -2.57 1.40
CA ARG A 404 16.46 -2.23 2.44
C ARG A 404 15.02 -2.29 1.96
N GLY A 405 14.76 -1.92 0.70
CA GLY A 405 13.41 -1.81 0.16
C GLY A 405 12.67 -0.51 0.53
N GLU A 406 13.37 0.57 0.87
CA GLU A 406 12.75 1.88 1.14
C GLU A 406 12.02 2.43 -0.08
N LEU A 407 10.88 3.11 0.15
CA LEU A 407 10.00 3.54 -0.93
C LEU A 407 10.75 4.39 -1.97
N ALA A 408 10.65 3.98 -3.24
CA ALA A 408 11.24 4.66 -4.38
C ALA A 408 12.77 4.79 -4.37
N GLN A 409 13.46 4.02 -3.51
CA GLN A 409 14.91 3.92 -3.52
C GLN A 409 15.35 2.70 -4.35
N PRO A 410 15.91 2.89 -5.57
CA PRO A 410 16.45 1.79 -6.35
C PRO A 410 17.83 1.36 -5.82
N PHE A 411 18.01 0.06 -5.59
CA PHE A 411 19.33 -0.56 -5.41
C PHE A 411 19.81 -1.12 -6.74
N LEU A 412 21.03 -0.78 -7.15
CA LEU A 412 21.56 -1.08 -8.48
C LEU A 412 22.73 -2.06 -8.40
N LEU A 413 22.74 -3.07 -9.27
CA LEU A 413 23.85 -3.99 -9.47
C LEU A 413 24.02 -4.32 -10.95
N ASN A 414 25.23 -4.70 -11.35
CA ASN A 414 25.45 -5.22 -12.71
C ASN A 414 24.84 -6.61 -12.84
N ASP A 415 24.29 -6.92 -14.00
CA ASP A 415 23.80 -8.26 -14.31
C ASP A 415 24.97 -9.17 -14.72
N PRO A 416 25.27 -10.24 -13.96
CA PRO A 416 26.37 -11.15 -14.29
C PRO A 416 25.99 -12.17 -15.39
N ARG A 417 24.72 -12.26 -15.78
CA ARG A 417 24.29 -13.24 -16.79
C ARG A 417 24.81 -12.87 -18.19
N PRO A 418 25.10 -13.87 -19.06
CA PRO A 418 25.54 -13.61 -20.42
C PRO A 418 24.51 -12.77 -21.19
N ASN A 419 24.95 -11.67 -21.79
CA ASN A 419 24.16 -10.87 -22.71
C ASN A 419 24.96 -10.66 -24.00
N GLY A 420 24.34 -10.83 -25.17
CA GLY A 420 25.01 -10.83 -26.47
C GLY A 420 25.81 -9.55 -26.83
N SER A 421 25.82 -8.51 -25.98
CA SER A 421 26.75 -7.39 -26.06
C SER A 421 27.14 -6.87 -24.67
N ARG A 422 28.46 -6.81 -24.39
CA ARG A 422 29.16 -6.07 -23.32
C ARG A 422 28.34 -5.74 -22.05
N LEU A 423 28.64 -6.43 -20.93
CA LEU A 423 28.86 -5.95 -19.53
C LEU A 423 28.09 -4.73 -18.94
N ASP A 424 27.05 -4.20 -19.59
CA ASP A 424 26.46 -2.90 -19.28
C ASP A 424 24.97 -3.01 -18.91
N ARG A 425 24.42 -4.23 -18.77
CA ARG A 425 23.05 -4.41 -18.28
C ARG A 425 23.01 -4.27 -16.76
N VAL A 426 22.09 -3.44 -16.26
CA VAL A 426 21.93 -3.16 -14.83
C VAL A 426 20.63 -3.76 -14.30
N ILE A 427 20.66 -4.30 -13.09
CA ILE A 427 19.48 -4.75 -12.35
C ILE A 427 19.17 -3.69 -11.29
N ALA A 428 17.92 -3.26 -11.25
CA ALA A 428 17.37 -2.31 -10.30
C ALA A 428 16.35 -3.01 -9.39
N VAL A 429 16.69 -3.14 -8.11
CA VAL A 429 15.75 -3.58 -7.08
C VAL A 429 15.06 -2.33 -6.53
N ALA A 430 13.82 -2.08 -6.96
CA ALA A 430 13.04 -0.90 -6.62
C ALA A 430 12.32 -1.10 -5.27
N GLY A 431 12.64 -0.26 -4.29
CA GLY A 431 12.03 -0.37 -2.97
C GLY A 431 10.57 0.08 -2.94
N MET A 432 9.72 -0.79 -2.41
CA MET A 432 8.26 -0.63 -2.31
C MET A 432 7.82 -0.08 -0.95
N GLY A 433 8.75 0.20 -0.04
CA GLY A 433 8.45 0.68 1.30
C GLY A 433 7.77 -0.39 2.16
N ILE A 434 6.94 0.06 3.09
CA ILE A 434 6.36 -0.80 4.12
C ILE A 434 5.25 -1.68 3.50
N PRO A 435 5.27 -3.00 3.77
CA PRO A 435 4.15 -3.90 3.55
C PRO A 435 2.78 -3.30 3.90
N GLY A 436 1.81 -3.37 2.98
CA GLY A 436 0.44 -2.85 3.21
C GLY A 436 0.26 -1.33 3.05
N ARG A 437 1.33 -0.55 2.86
CA ARG A 437 1.27 0.89 2.55
C ARG A 437 1.55 1.22 1.09
N PHE A 438 1.74 0.21 0.24
CA PHE A 438 2.12 0.41 -1.15
C PHE A 438 0.90 0.44 -2.08
N GLY A 439 0.37 1.63 -2.34
CA GLY A 439 -0.75 1.88 -3.24
C GLY A 439 -0.37 2.59 -4.54
N VAL A 440 -1.38 3.12 -5.23
CA VAL A 440 -1.25 3.87 -6.48
C VAL A 440 -0.32 5.10 -6.34
N PRO A 441 -0.42 5.93 -5.28
CA PRO A 441 0.49 7.06 -5.10
C PRO A 441 1.95 6.61 -4.94
N GLU A 442 2.19 5.60 -4.10
CA GLU A 442 3.53 5.07 -3.81
C GLU A 442 4.15 4.45 -5.07
N LEU A 443 3.38 3.68 -5.83
CA LEU A 443 3.81 3.14 -7.12
C LEU A 443 4.13 4.24 -8.13
N THR A 444 3.34 5.31 -8.18
CA THR A 444 3.61 6.46 -9.08
C THR A 444 4.97 7.10 -8.75
N VAL A 445 5.29 7.25 -7.46
CA VAL A 445 6.59 7.80 -7.02
C VAL A 445 7.73 6.82 -7.32
N LEU A 446 7.56 5.54 -7.01
CA LEU A 446 8.54 4.49 -7.31
C LEU A 446 8.90 4.48 -8.79
N VAL A 447 7.90 4.47 -9.67
CA VAL A 447 8.10 4.45 -11.12
C VAL A 447 8.78 5.73 -11.60
N ARG A 448 8.40 6.90 -11.05
CA ARG A 448 9.04 8.18 -11.37
C ARG A 448 10.54 8.12 -11.07
N GLU A 449 10.92 7.73 -9.85
CA GLU A 449 12.32 7.69 -9.43
C GLU A 449 13.12 6.63 -10.18
N LEU A 450 12.53 5.44 -10.39
CA LEU A 450 13.17 4.36 -11.15
C LEU A 450 13.45 4.79 -12.60
N CYS A 451 12.44 5.32 -13.30
CA CYS A 451 12.58 5.72 -14.69
C CYS A 451 13.56 6.89 -14.85
N TRP A 452 13.50 7.87 -13.94
CA TRP A 452 14.42 8.99 -13.93
C TRP A 452 15.86 8.54 -13.65
N THR A 453 16.08 7.66 -12.68
CA THR A 453 17.42 7.15 -12.31
C THR A 453 18.05 6.39 -13.49
N LEU A 454 17.33 5.43 -14.06
CA LEU A 454 17.83 4.63 -15.20
C LEU A 454 18.11 5.50 -16.43
N GLY A 455 17.20 6.44 -16.74
CA GLY A 455 17.41 7.41 -17.81
C GLY A 455 18.70 8.21 -17.60
N ARG A 456 18.95 8.72 -16.38
CA ARG A 456 20.18 9.47 -16.05
C ARG A 456 21.46 8.64 -16.10
N MET A 457 21.36 7.33 -15.97
CA MET A 457 22.46 6.39 -16.17
C MET A 457 22.74 6.07 -17.64
N GLY A 458 21.98 6.65 -18.57
CA GLY A 458 22.13 6.37 -20.00
C GLY A 458 21.51 5.05 -20.42
N LYS A 459 20.56 4.50 -19.64
CA LYS A 459 19.80 3.31 -20.01
C LYS A 459 18.59 3.70 -20.83
N GLU A 460 18.36 2.99 -21.92
CA GLU A 460 17.32 3.30 -22.92
C GLU A 460 16.15 2.31 -22.87
N HIS A 461 16.37 1.07 -22.40
CA HIS A 461 15.39 -0.01 -22.44
C HIS A 461 15.30 -0.81 -21.14
N LEU A 462 14.24 -0.53 -20.39
CA LEU A 462 13.90 -1.23 -19.15
C LEU A 462 12.99 -2.44 -19.41
N ALA A 463 13.36 -3.63 -18.93
CA ALA A 463 12.47 -4.76 -18.73
C ALA A 463 12.04 -4.87 -17.26
N THR A 464 10.76 -5.04 -16.99
CA THR A 464 10.24 -5.07 -15.61
C THR A 464 8.95 -5.89 -15.55
N LEU A 465 8.63 -6.42 -14.38
CA LEU A 465 7.25 -6.83 -14.12
C LEU A 465 6.37 -5.59 -13.89
N LEU A 466 5.06 -5.77 -13.93
CA LEU A 466 4.13 -4.74 -13.49
C LEU A 466 4.18 -4.63 -11.95
N ILE A 467 5.19 -3.95 -11.42
CA ILE A 467 5.38 -3.75 -9.97
C ILE A 467 4.09 -3.17 -9.39
N GLY A 468 3.62 -3.78 -8.31
CA GLY A 468 2.35 -3.41 -7.64
C GLY A 468 1.23 -4.44 -7.80
N THR A 469 1.26 -5.33 -8.80
CA THR A 469 0.21 -6.37 -9.00
C THR A 469 0.59 -7.75 -8.47
N GLY A 470 1.81 -7.91 -7.95
CA GLY A 470 2.23 -9.10 -7.21
C GLY A 470 1.39 -9.28 -5.94
N LEU A 471 1.12 -10.53 -5.55
CA LEU A 471 0.34 -10.87 -4.35
C LEU A 471 -1.04 -10.17 -4.28
N ASN A 472 -1.72 -9.96 -5.42
CA ASN A 472 -3.02 -9.28 -5.47
C ASN A 472 -3.07 -7.92 -4.73
N ASN A 473 -1.94 -7.21 -4.64
CA ASN A 473 -1.82 -5.97 -3.89
C ASN A 473 -2.73 -4.84 -4.45
N MET A 474 -2.73 -4.64 -5.77
CA MET A 474 -3.65 -3.72 -6.44
C MET A 474 -4.13 -4.26 -7.81
N PRO A 475 -5.30 -3.80 -8.30
CA PRO A 475 -5.80 -4.17 -9.62
C PRO A 475 -4.82 -3.80 -10.74
N VAL A 476 -4.78 -4.63 -11.78
CA VAL A 476 -3.87 -4.44 -12.93
C VAL A 476 -4.09 -3.08 -13.61
N ALA A 477 -5.33 -2.65 -13.78
CA ALA A 477 -5.65 -1.36 -14.39
C ALA A 477 -5.07 -0.17 -13.59
N ASP A 478 -5.15 -0.23 -12.26
CA ASP A 478 -4.64 0.82 -11.38
C ASP A 478 -3.11 0.87 -11.41
N ALA A 479 -2.46 -0.30 -11.40
CA ALA A 479 -1.02 -0.38 -11.53
C ALA A 479 -0.55 0.18 -12.89
N VAL A 480 -1.21 -0.16 -14.00
CA VAL A 480 -0.89 0.40 -15.32
C VAL A 480 -1.05 1.92 -15.33
N ALA A 481 -2.15 2.46 -14.79
CA ALA A 481 -2.37 3.90 -14.71
C ALA A 481 -1.31 4.61 -13.83
N ALA A 482 -0.90 4.00 -12.72
CA ALA A 482 0.17 4.50 -11.85
C ALA A 482 1.53 4.50 -12.56
N TRP A 483 1.86 3.42 -13.28
CA TRP A 483 3.07 3.30 -14.10
C TRP A 483 3.11 4.39 -15.16
N VAL A 484 2.05 4.52 -15.96
CA VAL A 484 1.97 5.53 -17.02
C VAL A 484 2.10 6.94 -16.44
N ARG A 485 1.49 7.23 -15.29
CA ARG A 485 1.63 8.51 -14.59
C ARG A 485 3.06 8.74 -14.10
N GLY A 486 3.70 7.73 -13.52
CA GLY A 486 5.09 7.79 -13.04
C GLY A 486 6.07 8.04 -14.18
N ILE A 487 5.94 7.30 -15.29
CA ILE A 487 6.73 7.48 -16.52
C ILE A 487 6.55 8.91 -17.03
N LYS A 488 5.30 9.37 -17.16
CA LYS A 488 5.01 10.74 -17.61
C LYS A 488 5.71 11.76 -16.72
N ASN A 489 5.63 11.60 -15.40
CA ASN A 489 6.26 12.52 -14.45
C ASN A 489 7.81 12.49 -14.53
N ALA A 490 8.41 11.34 -14.84
CA ALA A 490 9.86 11.23 -15.04
C ALA A 490 10.32 11.91 -16.34
N LEU A 491 9.51 11.85 -17.40
CA LEU A 491 9.84 12.37 -18.73
C LEU A 491 9.41 13.83 -18.96
N THR A 492 8.46 14.35 -18.18
CA THR A 492 7.94 15.72 -18.34
C THR A 492 9.03 16.76 -18.03
N GLY A 493 9.20 17.75 -18.92
CA GLY A 493 10.20 18.81 -18.76
C GLY A 493 11.61 18.42 -19.20
N ILE A 494 11.79 17.23 -19.79
CA ILE A 494 13.00 16.89 -20.54
C ILE A 494 12.89 17.59 -21.90
N ASP A 495 13.53 18.74 -22.02
CA ASP A 495 13.67 19.42 -23.31
C ASP A 495 14.61 18.60 -24.20
N PHE A 496 14.03 17.89 -25.17
CA PHE A 496 14.75 17.42 -26.36
C PHE A 496 15.07 18.64 -27.25
N ALA A 497 15.85 19.58 -26.73
CA ALA A 497 16.28 20.74 -27.48
C ALA A 497 17.24 20.27 -28.59
N ASN A 498 16.67 20.00 -29.76
CA ASN A 498 17.36 19.92 -31.05
C ASN A 498 17.69 21.33 -31.56
N ASP A 499 18.16 22.22 -30.68
CA ASP A 499 18.63 23.56 -31.05
C ASP A 499 20.12 23.57 -31.36
N GLY A 500 20.69 22.45 -31.83
CA GLY A 500 21.97 22.35 -32.55
C GLY A 500 23.22 22.93 -31.86
N THR A 501 23.11 23.49 -30.65
CA THR A 501 24.12 24.37 -30.05
C THR A 501 24.39 24.07 -28.57
N SER A 502 23.58 23.24 -27.90
CA SER A 502 23.85 22.80 -26.53
C SER A 502 24.17 21.30 -26.46
N ARG A 503 25.31 21.00 -25.85
CA ARG A 503 25.98 19.69 -25.85
C ARG A 503 25.48 18.76 -24.72
N ALA A 504 24.26 18.95 -24.24
CA ALA A 504 23.67 18.17 -23.16
C ALA A 504 22.59 17.24 -23.71
N ARG A 505 22.96 16.02 -24.14
CA ARG A 505 21.98 14.94 -24.31
C ARG A 505 21.38 14.67 -22.93
N TYR A 506 20.10 14.99 -22.73
CA TYR A 506 19.37 14.50 -21.58
C TYR A 506 19.02 13.04 -21.85
N TYR A 507 19.78 12.13 -21.26
CA TYR A 507 19.48 10.70 -21.32
C TYR A 507 18.14 10.40 -20.62
N ALA A 508 17.25 9.70 -21.32
CA ALA A 508 15.93 9.32 -20.86
C ALA A 508 15.62 7.90 -21.35
N LEU A 509 14.79 7.17 -20.60
CA LEU A 509 14.29 5.87 -21.06
C LEU A 509 13.41 6.06 -22.31
N GLU A 510 13.64 5.22 -23.31
CA GLU A 510 12.89 5.24 -24.58
C GLU A 510 11.90 4.08 -24.68
N THR A 511 12.25 2.93 -24.10
CA THR A 511 11.45 1.70 -24.15
C THR A 511 11.26 1.07 -22.78
N ILE A 512 10.04 0.65 -22.47
CA ILE A 512 9.72 -0.18 -21.30
C ILE A 512 9.03 -1.46 -21.77
N THR A 513 9.56 -2.62 -21.39
CA THR A 513 8.97 -3.93 -21.66
C THR A 513 8.42 -4.52 -20.37
N PHE A 514 7.11 -4.69 -20.30
CA PHE A 514 6.46 -5.46 -19.23
C PHE A 514 6.58 -6.95 -19.51
N VAL A 515 7.13 -7.70 -18.56
CA VAL A 515 7.26 -9.17 -18.61
C VAL A 515 6.33 -9.77 -17.56
N GLU A 516 5.39 -10.63 -18.00
CA GLU A 516 4.42 -11.27 -17.12
C GLU A 516 4.26 -12.75 -17.46
N GLY A 517 4.28 -13.59 -16.43
CA GLY A 517 4.22 -15.05 -16.53
C GLY A 517 2.81 -15.62 -16.37
N ASP A 518 1.85 -14.88 -15.81
CA ASP A 518 0.45 -15.31 -15.75
C ASP A 518 -0.30 -14.87 -17.03
N PRO A 519 -0.78 -15.80 -17.87
CA PRO A 519 -1.48 -15.46 -19.12
C PRO A 519 -2.75 -14.63 -18.89
N ARG A 520 -3.40 -14.75 -17.72
CA ARG A 520 -4.58 -13.93 -17.35
C ARG A 520 -4.18 -12.48 -17.12
N LYS A 521 -3.08 -12.25 -16.42
CA LYS A 521 -2.57 -10.91 -16.16
C LYS A 521 -2.10 -10.25 -17.44
N VAL A 522 -1.43 -10.97 -18.34
CA VAL A 522 -1.02 -10.44 -19.66
C VAL A 522 -2.23 -9.84 -20.40
N LEU A 523 -3.36 -10.55 -20.46
CA LEU A 523 -4.60 -10.03 -21.09
C LEU A 523 -5.13 -8.77 -20.41
N GLN A 524 -5.11 -8.74 -19.07
CA GLN A 524 -5.56 -7.56 -18.30
C GLN A 524 -4.63 -6.35 -18.50
N ILE A 525 -3.31 -6.57 -18.60
CA ILE A 525 -2.32 -5.53 -18.84
C ILE A 525 -2.49 -4.94 -20.24
N ASP A 526 -2.69 -5.79 -21.26
CA ASP A 526 -2.95 -5.36 -22.64
C ASP A 526 -4.17 -4.45 -22.73
N ASP A 527 -5.30 -4.87 -22.17
CA ASP A 527 -6.53 -4.08 -22.17
C ASP A 527 -6.37 -2.74 -21.41
N ALA A 528 -5.62 -2.72 -20.30
CA ALA A 528 -5.37 -1.50 -19.54
C ALA A 528 -4.43 -0.53 -20.28
N LEU A 529 -3.37 -1.02 -20.91
CA LEU A 529 -2.42 -0.20 -21.67
C LEU A 529 -3.07 0.47 -22.89
N GLN A 530 -3.93 -0.25 -23.61
CA GLN A 530 -4.65 0.32 -24.76
C GLN A 530 -5.57 1.48 -24.33
N ARG A 531 -6.31 1.31 -23.23
CA ARG A 531 -7.18 2.37 -22.68
C ARG A 531 -6.37 3.61 -22.27
N GLU A 532 -5.27 3.44 -21.53
CA GLU A 532 -4.45 4.58 -21.10
C GLU A 532 -3.75 5.30 -22.27
N ARG A 533 -3.27 4.55 -23.27
CA ARG A 533 -2.71 5.11 -24.51
C ARG A 533 -3.71 6.02 -25.21
N ASP A 534 -4.92 5.53 -25.42
CA ASP A 534 -5.95 6.26 -26.18
C ASP A 534 -6.39 7.52 -25.39
N ASN A 535 -6.62 7.38 -24.08
CA ASN A 535 -6.97 8.48 -23.18
C ASN A 535 -5.93 9.63 -23.16
N LEU A 536 -4.63 9.31 -23.18
CA LEU A 536 -3.56 10.32 -23.10
C LEU A 536 -3.27 10.97 -24.45
N LYS A 537 -3.42 10.22 -25.54
CA LYS A 537 -3.29 10.72 -26.91
C LYS A 537 -4.37 11.76 -27.22
N GLU A 538 -5.63 11.47 -26.88
CA GLU A 538 -6.75 12.41 -27.07
C GLU A 538 -6.54 13.76 -26.36
N ARG A 539 -5.91 13.73 -25.19
CA ARG A 539 -5.65 14.91 -24.37
C ARG A 539 -4.32 15.61 -24.69
N ASN A 540 -3.56 15.11 -25.67
CA ASN A 540 -2.21 15.59 -26.00
C ASN A 540 -1.27 15.69 -24.78
N ARG A 541 -1.33 14.72 -23.86
CA ARG A 541 -0.57 14.76 -22.59
C ARG A 541 0.69 13.90 -22.60
N MET A 542 0.73 12.86 -23.44
CA MET A 542 1.81 11.91 -23.60
C MET A 542 1.53 11.07 -24.85
N LEU A 543 2.57 10.67 -25.59
CA LEU A 543 2.46 9.75 -26.70
C LEU A 543 3.06 8.39 -26.29
N ILE A 544 2.24 7.34 -26.36
CA ILE A 544 2.65 5.97 -26.05
C ILE A 544 2.60 5.15 -27.34
N THR A 545 3.75 4.63 -27.77
CA THR A 545 3.83 3.67 -28.87
C THR A 545 3.65 2.27 -28.30
N TYR A 546 2.50 1.65 -28.58
CA TYR A 546 2.16 0.28 -28.15
C TYR A 546 1.27 -0.40 -29.20
N ASP A 547 1.78 -1.50 -29.76
CA ASP A 547 1.15 -2.24 -30.87
C ASP A 547 0.03 -3.19 -30.41
N GLY A 548 -0.06 -3.49 -29.12
CA GLY A 548 -1.03 -4.44 -28.56
C GLY A 548 -0.70 -5.91 -28.88
N LEU A 549 -1.44 -6.83 -28.27
CA LEU A 549 -1.35 -8.26 -28.60
C LEU A 549 -2.06 -8.55 -29.93
N SER A 550 -1.41 -9.30 -30.81
CA SER A 550 -2.06 -9.76 -32.04
C SER A 550 -3.23 -10.73 -31.73
N PRO A 551 -4.25 -10.83 -32.62
CA PRO A 551 -5.37 -11.76 -32.41
C PRO A 551 -4.95 -13.21 -32.20
N ALA A 552 -3.84 -13.64 -32.84
CA ALA A 552 -3.27 -14.97 -32.67
C ALA A 552 -2.66 -15.17 -31.27
N GLN A 553 -1.86 -14.21 -30.80
CA GLN A 553 -1.28 -14.23 -29.45
C GLN A 553 -2.37 -14.21 -28.37
N ARG A 554 -3.39 -13.36 -28.54
CA ARG A 554 -4.52 -13.25 -27.61
C ARG A 554 -5.27 -14.59 -27.47
N LYS A 555 -5.53 -15.28 -28.58
CA LYS A 555 -6.18 -16.61 -28.58
C LYS A 555 -5.35 -17.68 -27.86
N VAL A 556 -4.03 -17.70 -28.05
CA VAL A 556 -3.12 -18.62 -27.35
C VAL A 556 -3.16 -18.37 -25.84
N LEU A 557 -3.11 -17.10 -25.43
CA LEU A 557 -3.16 -16.71 -24.01
C LEU A 557 -4.52 -17.01 -23.37
N GLU A 558 -5.63 -16.79 -24.07
CA GLU A 558 -6.97 -17.15 -23.60
C GLU A 558 -7.12 -18.66 -23.40
N GLN A 559 -6.51 -19.47 -24.26
CA GLN A 559 -6.47 -20.92 -24.09
C GLN A 559 -5.61 -21.32 -22.88
N ALA A 560 -4.41 -20.75 -22.75
CA ALA A 560 -3.54 -20.99 -21.60
C ALA A 560 -4.20 -20.59 -20.26
N ALA A 561 -4.90 -19.46 -20.24
CA ALA A 561 -5.65 -18.98 -19.08
C ALA A 561 -6.78 -19.95 -18.66
N ARG A 562 -7.50 -20.54 -19.62
CA ARG A 562 -8.54 -21.54 -19.34
C ARG A 562 -7.94 -22.83 -18.75
N THR A 563 -6.81 -23.29 -19.28
CA THR A 563 -6.11 -24.48 -18.78
C THR A 563 -5.53 -24.26 -17.37
N ALA A 564 -4.96 -23.08 -17.11
CA ALA A 564 -4.45 -22.71 -15.79
C ALA A 564 -5.55 -22.68 -14.72
N THR A 565 -6.78 -22.29 -15.09
CA THR A 565 -7.93 -22.29 -14.17
C THR A 565 -8.29 -23.71 -13.69
N SER A 566 -8.03 -24.74 -14.50
CA SER A 566 -8.26 -26.16 -14.14
C SER A 566 -7.11 -26.80 -13.34
N ALA A 567 -5.91 -26.21 -13.36
CA ALA A 567 -4.75 -26.71 -12.62
C ALA A 567 -4.63 -26.14 -11.20
N ILE A 568 -5.16 -24.92 -10.98
CA ILE A 568 -5.15 -24.23 -9.66
C ILE A 568 -5.95 -25.01 -8.59
N ASP A 569 -6.93 -25.83 -8.98
CA ASP A 569 -7.66 -26.72 -8.07
C ASP A 569 -6.87 -27.99 -7.68
N SER A 570 -5.71 -28.25 -8.31
CA SER A 570 -4.91 -29.48 -8.14
C SER A 570 -3.51 -29.28 -7.55
N GLU A 571 -2.98 -28.06 -7.50
CA GLU A 571 -1.62 -27.73 -7.03
C GLU A 571 -1.51 -27.46 -5.50
N THR A 572 -2.48 -27.87 -4.70
CA THR A 572 -2.46 -27.71 -3.23
C THR A 572 -1.56 -28.74 -2.51
N GLN A 573 -0.75 -29.53 -3.23
CA GLN A 573 0.07 -30.62 -2.66
C GLN A 573 1.52 -30.65 -3.18
N ALA A 574 2.19 -29.50 -3.24
CA ALA A 574 3.66 -29.48 -3.33
C ALA A 574 4.29 -29.54 -1.92
N GLU A 575 5.22 -30.47 -1.72
CA GLU A 575 6.05 -30.62 -0.51
C GLU A 575 6.69 -29.28 -0.10
N PRO A 576 6.74 -28.94 1.21
CA PRO A 576 7.06 -27.60 1.67
C PRO A 576 8.57 -27.32 1.56
N SER A 577 8.98 -26.61 0.52
CA SER A 577 10.11 -25.68 0.65
C SER A 577 9.72 -24.57 1.65
N GLU A 578 10.70 -24.00 2.39
CA GLU A 578 10.45 -23.08 3.51
C GLU A 578 9.40 -22.00 3.16
N GLN A 579 8.20 -22.12 3.73
CA GLN A 579 7.06 -21.27 3.42
C GLN A 579 7.38 -19.78 3.68
N VAL A 580 6.95 -18.90 2.77
CA VAL A 580 7.09 -17.45 2.91
C VAL A 580 6.32 -17.01 4.16
N PRO A 581 6.95 -16.27 5.10
CA PRO A 581 6.32 -15.95 6.37
C PRO A 581 5.22 -14.91 6.16
N THR A 582 4.12 -15.07 6.89
CA THR A 582 3.10 -14.02 7.02
C THR A 582 3.67 -12.90 7.88
N ARG A 583 3.78 -11.70 7.30
CA ARG A 583 4.25 -10.48 7.99
C ARG A 583 3.07 -9.59 8.27
N ILE A 584 2.85 -9.24 9.53
CA ILE A 584 1.80 -8.31 9.96
C ILE A 584 2.45 -7.12 10.63
N THR A 585 2.12 -5.93 10.14
CA THR A 585 2.55 -4.66 10.72
C THR A 585 1.44 -4.13 11.61
N VAL A 586 1.78 -3.77 12.84
CA VAL A 586 0.86 -3.16 13.81
C VAL A 586 1.48 -1.92 14.41
N GLU A 587 0.78 -0.79 14.30
CA GLU A 587 1.18 0.50 14.87
C GLU A 587 0.03 1.10 15.68
N LEU A 588 0.32 1.78 16.78
CA LEU A 588 -0.66 2.55 17.54
C LEU A 588 -0.36 4.05 17.39
N ASP A 589 -1.29 4.77 16.76
CA ASP A 589 -1.23 6.22 16.57
C ASP A 589 -2.40 6.87 17.33
N GLY A 590 -2.11 7.51 18.47
CA GLY A 590 -3.12 8.01 19.38
C GLY A 590 -3.99 6.89 19.98
N ALA A 591 -5.25 6.80 19.53
CA ALA A 591 -6.21 5.77 19.91
C ALA A 591 -6.64 4.88 18.72
N THR A 592 -5.80 4.83 17.68
CA THR A 592 -6.08 4.09 16.45
C THR A 592 -4.99 3.05 16.20
N TYR A 593 -5.38 1.79 16.19
CA TYR A 593 -4.49 0.69 15.78
C TYR A 593 -4.50 0.58 14.26
N ARG A 594 -3.33 0.55 13.64
CA ARG A 594 -3.16 0.35 12.21
C ARG A 594 -2.57 -1.03 11.93
N PHE A 595 -3.27 -1.83 11.13
CA PHE A 595 -2.85 -3.19 10.74
C PHE A 595 -2.59 -3.28 9.24
N GLY A 596 -1.44 -3.79 8.81
CA GLY A 596 -1.18 -4.17 7.42
C GLY A 596 -0.57 -5.57 7.36
N ALA A 597 -0.69 -6.27 6.23
CA ALA A 597 -0.07 -7.60 6.11
C ALA A 597 0.49 -7.90 4.72
N ILE A 598 1.48 -8.79 4.67
CA ILE A 598 1.93 -9.50 3.47
C ILE A 598 1.98 -10.99 3.79
N THR A 599 1.35 -11.78 2.93
CA THR A 599 1.36 -13.24 2.97
C THR A 599 1.92 -13.80 1.67
N GLN A 600 2.03 -15.11 1.56
CA GLN A 600 2.50 -15.76 0.33
C GLN A 600 1.64 -15.44 -0.88
N ASN A 601 0.35 -15.12 -0.66
CA ASN A 601 -0.64 -14.99 -1.73
C ASN A 601 -1.25 -13.57 -1.82
N ALA A 602 -1.19 -12.78 -0.74
CA ALA A 602 -1.85 -11.48 -0.65
C ALA A 602 -0.98 -10.40 0.00
N ALA A 603 -1.09 -9.16 -0.45
CA ALA A 603 -0.69 -7.97 0.31
C ALA A 603 -1.95 -7.21 0.72
N ILE A 604 -2.17 -7.08 2.02
CA ILE A 604 -3.38 -6.50 2.59
C ILE A 604 -3.07 -5.06 3.00
N PRO A 605 -3.78 -4.08 2.41
CA PRO A 605 -3.55 -2.67 2.71
C PRO A 605 -3.94 -2.35 4.14
N GLU A 606 -3.35 -1.30 4.69
CA GLU A 606 -3.53 -0.89 6.08
C GLU A 606 -5.01 -0.71 6.47
N ARG A 607 -5.36 -1.16 7.68
CA ARG A 607 -6.68 -1.05 8.31
C ARG A 607 -6.54 -0.24 9.57
N GLU A 608 -7.37 0.79 9.71
CA GLU A 608 -7.46 1.58 10.93
C GLU A 608 -8.60 1.07 11.81
N ILE A 609 -8.29 0.77 13.07
CA ILE A 609 -9.25 0.39 14.09
C ILE A 609 -9.18 1.43 15.20
N ALA A 610 -10.20 2.29 15.27
CA ALA A 610 -10.38 3.20 16.39
C ALA A 610 -10.83 2.39 17.61
N LEU A 611 -9.92 2.18 18.56
CA LEU A 611 -10.15 1.34 19.73
C LEU A 611 -9.40 1.91 20.93
N ASP A 612 -10.10 2.00 22.07
CA ASP A 612 -9.50 2.50 23.31
C ASP A 612 -8.30 1.61 23.73
N PRO A 613 -7.07 2.14 23.75
CA PRO A 613 -5.89 1.37 24.15
C PRO A 613 -6.00 0.83 25.58
N LYS A 614 -6.76 1.49 26.46
CA LYS A 614 -6.96 1.01 27.83
C LYS A 614 -7.73 -0.31 27.85
N LEU A 615 -8.81 -0.43 27.07
CA LEU A 615 -9.59 -1.66 26.97
C LEU A 615 -8.72 -2.83 26.48
N VAL A 616 -7.84 -2.57 25.51
CA VAL A 616 -6.90 -3.58 25.00
C VAL A 616 -5.94 -4.03 26.08
N MET A 617 -5.37 -3.10 26.84
CA MET A 617 -4.43 -3.44 27.90
C MET A 617 -5.11 -4.15 29.08
N ASP A 618 -6.33 -3.75 29.46
CA ASP A 618 -7.11 -4.42 30.51
C ASP A 618 -7.39 -5.89 30.11
N ALA A 619 -7.81 -6.13 28.86
CA ALA A 619 -8.03 -7.48 28.34
C ALA A 619 -6.72 -8.31 28.21
N ASN A 620 -5.62 -7.64 27.83
CA ASN A 620 -4.30 -8.25 27.75
C ASN A 620 -3.78 -8.72 29.12
N ASP A 621 -3.99 -7.91 30.16
CA ASP A 621 -3.55 -8.22 31.52
C ASP A 621 -4.40 -9.32 32.15
N GLU A 622 -5.72 -9.34 31.88
CA GLU A 622 -6.62 -10.43 32.27
C GLU A 622 -6.20 -11.77 31.62
N LEU A 623 -5.90 -11.75 30.32
CA LEU A 623 -5.44 -12.93 29.57
C LEU A 623 -4.17 -13.54 30.17
N ALA A 624 -3.16 -12.73 30.48
CA ALA A 624 -1.94 -13.22 31.11
C ALA A 624 -2.16 -13.67 32.57
N ALA A 625 -3.20 -13.16 33.26
CA ALA A 625 -3.51 -13.47 34.65
C ALA A 625 -4.19 -14.82 34.83
N GLU A 626 -4.90 -15.26 33.80
CA GLU A 626 -5.69 -16.47 33.83
C GLU A 626 -4.82 -17.74 33.88
N SER A 627 -5.12 -18.59 34.85
CA SER A 627 -4.45 -19.88 35.09
C SER A 627 -5.23 -21.07 34.55
N ASP A 628 -6.55 -20.93 34.33
CA ASP A 628 -7.37 -21.97 33.73
C ASP A 628 -7.24 -21.95 32.20
N ALA A 629 -6.72 -23.04 31.62
CA ALA A 629 -6.47 -23.13 30.17
C ALA A 629 -7.71 -22.85 29.31
N SER A 630 -8.89 -23.29 29.75
CA SER A 630 -10.14 -23.09 28.98
C SER A 630 -10.59 -21.63 29.00
N ARG A 631 -10.45 -20.93 30.14
CA ARG A 631 -10.71 -19.48 30.23
C ARG A 631 -9.65 -18.67 29.51
N GLN A 632 -8.38 -19.04 29.62
CA GLN A 632 -7.28 -18.38 28.93
C GLN A 632 -7.48 -18.43 27.41
N LEU A 633 -7.92 -19.57 26.88
CA LEU A 633 -8.29 -19.71 25.46
C LEU A 633 -9.41 -18.75 25.06
N ARG A 634 -10.49 -18.66 25.86
CA ARG A 634 -11.60 -17.73 25.58
C ARG A 634 -11.18 -16.27 25.64
N LEU A 635 -10.33 -15.89 26.59
CA LEU A 635 -9.78 -14.53 26.68
C LEU A 635 -8.85 -14.24 25.49
N GLY A 636 -8.06 -15.22 25.03
CA GLY A 636 -7.23 -15.11 23.84
C GLY A 636 -8.05 -14.92 22.57
N GLN A 637 -9.19 -15.61 22.46
CA GLN A 637 -10.16 -15.44 21.37
C GLN A 637 -10.86 -14.08 21.44
N PHE A 638 -11.20 -13.61 22.64
CA PHE A 638 -11.77 -12.28 22.83
C PHE A 638 -10.81 -11.19 22.37
N LEU A 639 -9.54 -11.25 22.79
CA LEU A 639 -8.52 -10.28 22.38
C LEU A 639 -8.24 -10.35 20.86
N HIS A 640 -8.28 -11.55 20.26
CA HIS A 640 -8.22 -11.72 18.81
C HIS A 640 -9.39 -11.03 18.10
N LEU A 641 -10.63 -11.23 18.56
CA LEU A 641 -11.82 -10.59 17.99
C LEU A 641 -11.80 -9.07 18.13
N LEU A 642 -11.22 -8.58 19.22
CA LEU A 642 -11.09 -7.16 19.54
C LEU A 642 -10.07 -6.45 18.65
N LEU A 643 -8.90 -7.06 18.43
CA LEU A 643 -7.76 -6.45 17.75
C LEU A 643 -7.67 -6.77 16.25
N ILE A 644 -7.99 -7.99 15.82
CA ILE A 644 -7.69 -8.43 14.46
C ILE A 644 -8.87 -8.09 13.51
N PRO A 645 -8.63 -7.28 12.45
CA PRO A 645 -9.61 -7.03 11.39
C PRO A 645 -10.13 -8.32 10.77
N GLN A 646 -11.41 -8.38 10.40
CA GLN A 646 -12.03 -9.59 9.88
C GLN A 646 -11.31 -10.18 8.66
N ASP A 647 -10.87 -9.33 7.73
CA ASP A 647 -10.14 -9.70 6.52
C ASP A 647 -8.70 -10.17 6.78
N LEU A 648 -8.15 -9.91 7.96
CA LEU A 648 -6.83 -10.41 8.37
C LEU A 648 -6.90 -11.74 9.14
N ARG A 649 -8.09 -12.19 9.54
CA ARG A 649 -8.23 -13.41 10.37
C ARG A 649 -7.83 -14.66 9.60
N ASP A 650 -8.20 -14.74 8.32
CA ASP A 650 -7.88 -15.90 7.48
C ASP A 650 -6.38 -16.00 7.21
N GLU A 651 -5.67 -14.87 7.11
CA GLU A 651 -4.20 -14.88 6.96
C GLU A 651 -3.46 -15.36 8.23
N LEU A 652 -4.16 -15.41 9.36
CA LEU A 652 -3.62 -15.96 10.60
C LEU A 652 -3.73 -17.49 10.65
N THR A 653 -4.52 -18.15 9.81
CA THR A 653 -4.77 -19.60 9.86
C THR A 653 -3.80 -20.44 9.02
N GLY A 654 -2.77 -19.83 8.41
CA GLY A 654 -1.75 -20.55 7.65
C GLY A 654 -0.71 -21.28 8.52
N SER A 655 0.00 -22.25 7.92
CA SER A 655 1.12 -22.98 8.54
C SER A 655 2.47 -22.24 8.49
N ALA A 656 2.52 -21.14 7.74
CA ALA A 656 3.74 -20.33 7.59
C ALA A 656 4.11 -19.60 8.90
N PRO A 657 5.39 -19.31 9.14
CA PRO A 657 5.81 -18.53 10.30
C PRO A 657 5.17 -17.13 10.28
N LEU A 658 4.70 -16.67 11.44
CA LEU A 658 4.14 -15.35 11.66
C LEU A 658 5.21 -14.40 12.22
N ILE A 659 5.36 -13.26 11.56
CA ILE A 659 6.23 -12.16 11.98
C ILE A 659 5.35 -10.95 12.29
N MET A 660 5.40 -10.46 13.53
CA MET A 660 4.72 -9.24 13.95
C MET A 660 5.71 -8.08 13.97
N LEU A 661 5.53 -7.10 13.09
CA LEU A 661 6.28 -5.85 13.09
C LEU A 661 5.55 -4.84 13.98
N LEU A 662 6.14 -4.54 15.14
CA LEU A 662 5.48 -3.84 16.25
C LEU A 662 6.23 -2.55 16.59
N ASP A 663 5.53 -1.53 17.06
CA ASP A 663 6.14 -0.40 17.77
C ASP A 663 6.31 -0.71 19.27
N ALA A 664 6.95 0.21 20.00
CA ALA A 664 7.21 0.07 21.43
C ALA A 664 5.95 -0.16 22.28
N THR A 665 4.80 0.35 21.83
CA THR A 665 3.53 0.30 22.55
C THR A 665 2.78 -0.97 22.20
N THR A 666 2.64 -1.31 20.92
CA THR A 666 1.97 -2.54 20.46
C THR A 666 2.76 -3.79 20.81
N ALA A 667 4.08 -3.69 21.00
CA ALA A 667 4.92 -4.77 21.54
C ALA A 667 4.57 -5.19 22.97
N ARG A 668 3.81 -4.38 23.72
CA ARG A 668 3.36 -4.72 25.08
C ARG A 668 2.26 -5.77 25.10
N ILE A 669 1.51 -5.90 24.00
CA ILE A 669 0.44 -6.89 23.87
C ILE A 669 1.06 -8.30 23.81
N HIS A 670 0.43 -9.26 24.47
CA HIS A 670 0.84 -10.66 24.54
C HIS A 670 0.36 -11.44 23.32
N TRP A 671 0.88 -11.06 22.15
CA TRP A 671 0.52 -11.62 20.84
C TRP A 671 0.60 -13.15 20.78
N GLU A 672 1.52 -13.77 21.51
CA GLU A 672 1.69 -15.22 21.62
C GLU A 672 0.45 -15.92 22.20
N LEU A 673 -0.29 -15.24 23.09
CA LEU A 673 -1.50 -15.72 23.77
C LEU A 673 -2.79 -15.41 22.99
N LEU A 674 -2.73 -14.70 21.87
CA LEU A 674 -3.92 -14.55 21.03
C LEU A 674 -4.31 -15.92 20.47
N ALA A 675 -5.61 -16.21 20.50
CA ALA A 675 -6.14 -17.49 20.06
C ALA A 675 -7.08 -17.32 18.88
N GLN A 676 -6.93 -18.22 17.91
CA GLN A 676 -7.79 -18.31 16.73
C GLN A 676 -9.14 -18.92 17.10
N LEU A 677 -10.15 -18.63 16.27
CA LEU A 677 -11.53 -19.07 16.49
C LEU A 677 -11.75 -20.53 16.08
N GLU A 678 -10.99 -21.04 15.10
CA GLU A 678 -11.03 -22.45 14.67
C GLU A 678 -9.60 -23.06 14.72
N PRO A 679 -9.46 -24.34 15.12
CA PRO A 679 -8.18 -25.05 15.04
C PRO A 679 -7.75 -25.28 13.59
N LEU A 680 -6.44 -25.43 13.36
CA LEU A 680 -5.85 -25.76 12.05
C LEU A 680 -6.32 -27.10 11.46
N SER A 681 -7.05 -27.92 12.23
CA SER A 681 -7.69 -29.15 11.75
C SER A 681 -9.06 -29.42 12.39
N ALA A 682 -10.01 -29.78 11.51
CA ALA A 682 -11.32 -30.39 11.75
C ALA A 682 -12.50 -29.51 12.24
N ALA A 683 -13.37 -29.20 11.28
CA ALA A 683 -14.80 -29.00 11.50
C ALA A 683 -15.44 -30.32 12.01
N TYR A 684 -16.31 -30.20 13.03
CA TYR A 684 -17.17 -31.25 13.59
C TYR A 684 -16.52 -32.33 14.49
N MET A 685 -15.88 -31.94 15.59
CA MET A 685 -15.77 -32.73 16.84
C MET A 685 -15.32 -31.81 18.00
N GLU A 686 -15.57 -32.16 19.27
CA GLU A 686 -14.95 -31.40 20.37
C GLU A 686 -13.41 -31.46 20.21
N PRO A 687 -12.72 -30.31 20.14
CA PRO A 687 -11.29 -30.30 19.89
C PRO A 687 -10.56 -30.99 21.03
N THR A 688 -9.66 -31.92 20.70
CA THR A 688 -8.69 -32.52 21.63
C THR A 688 -7.86 -31.43 22.30
N ASP A 689 -7.24 -31.71 23.45
CA ASP A 689 -6.40 -30.71 24.12
C ASP A 689 -5.24 -30.23 23.22
N GLU A 690 -4.69 -31.12 22.38
CA GLU A 690 -3.71 -30.79 21.33
C GLU A 690 -4.26 -29.81 20.27
N ALA A 691 -5.52 -30.00 19.84
CA ALA A 691 -6.18 -29.09 18.91
C ALA A 691 -6.44 -27.70 19.52
N ARG A 692 -6.84 -27.64 20.81
CA ARG A 692 -7.03 -26.38 21.55
C ARG A 692 -5.73 -25.60 21.70
N GLN A 693 -4.63 -26.30 21.94
CA GLN A 693 -3.30 -25.72 22.10
C GLN A 693 -2.77 -25.12 20.78
N SER A 694 -3.11 -25.72 19.64
CA SER A 694 -2.76 -25.19 18.31
C SER A 694 -3.45 -23.87 17.94
N CYS A 695 -4.51 -23.48 18.67
CA CYS A 695 -5.25 -22.24 18.40
C CYS A 695 -4.46 -20.99 18.79
N PHE A 696 -3.53 -21.08 19.74
CA PHE A 696 -2.72 -19.94 20.15
C PHE A 696 -1.64 -19.60 19.12
N LEU A 697 -1.43 -18.32 18.84
CA LEU A 697 -0.45 -17.88 17.83
C LEU A 697 0.97 -18.33 18.17
N GLY A 698 1.35 -18.33 19.46
CA GLY A 698 2.68 -18.69 19.91
C GLY A 698 2.99 -20.18 19.89
N ALA A 699 1.97 -21.05 19.95
CA ALA A 699 2.10 -22.50 20.04
C ALA A 699 1.73 -23.22 18.71
N GLY A 700 0.74 -22.69 17.99
CA GLY A 700 0.27 -23.26 16.73
C GLY A 700 1.23 -23.08 15.55
N ARG A 701 2.06 -22.02 15.57
CA ARG A 701 3.01 -21.70 14.50
C ARG A 701 4.28 -21.05 15.01
N GLY A 702 5.29 -20.96 14.15
CA GLY A 702 6.48 -20.14 14.43
C GLY A 702 6.11 -18.67 14.58
N PHE A 703 6.25 -18.12 15.77
CA PHE A 703 5.90 -16.72 16.07
C PHE A 703 7.14 -15.91 16.46
N THR A 704 7.39 -14.78 15.79
CA THR A 704 8.51 -13.87 16.06
C THR A 704 8.07 -12.41 16.02
N ARG A 705 8.64 -11.58 16.89
CA ARG A 705 8.44 -10.13 16.95
C ARG A 705 9.59 -9.41 16.26
N GLN A 706 9.31 -8.29 15.61
CA GLN A 706 10.30 -7.35 15.10
C GLN A 706 9.92 -5.93 15.50
N LEU A 707 10.81 -5.25 16.23
CA LEU A 707 10.55 -3.89 16.66
C LEU A 707 10.87 -2.90 15.54
N ARG A 708 9.91 -2.02 15.25
CA ARG A 708 10.05 -0.89 14.32
C ARG A 708 10.82 0.24 15.01
N THR A 709 12.09 0.02 15.30
CA THR A 709 12.97 1.08 15.79
C THR A 709 13.70 1.73 14.62
N THR A 710 13.89 3.05 14.68
CA THR A 710 14.67 3.80 13.67
C THR A 710 16.18 3.48 13.75
N PHE A 711 16.60 2.75 14.79
CA PHE A 711 17.98 2.44 15.12
C PHE A 711 18.32 0.95 15.03
N ALA A 712 17.43 0.14 14.44
CA ALA A 712 17.72 -1.27 14.24
C ALA A 712 19.00 -1.42 13.38
N PRO A 713 20.01 -2.17 13.85
CA PRO A 713 21.20 -2.47 13.09
C PRO A 713 20.81 -3.26 11.83
N PRO A 714 21.59 -3.17 10.74
CA PRO A 714 21.34 -4.00 9.56
C PRO A 714 21.32 -5.48 9.97
N PRO A 715 20.41 -6.30 9.37
CA PRO A 715 20.31 -7.71 9.68
C PRO A 715 21.62 -8.45 9.43
N GLU A 716 21.82 -9.54 10.16
CA GLU A 716 23.11 -10.25 10.17
C GLU A 716 23.30 -11.16 8.98
N PRO A 717 24.54 -11.29 8.50
CA PRO A 717 24.86 -12.31 7.51
C PRO A 717 24.58 -13.71 8.08
N PRO A 718 24.20 -14.68 7.22
CA PRO A 718 24.07 -16.07 7.63
C PRO A 718 25.38 -16.58 8.24
N PRO A 719 25.32 -17.51 9.22
CA PRO A 719 26.52 -18.03 9.87
C PRO A 719 27.42 -18.73 8.85
N PRO A 720 28.74 -18.51 8.89
CA PRO A 720 29.65 -19.15 7.94
C PRO A 720 29.63 -20.68 8.13
N PRO A 721 29.90 -21.46 7.06
CA PRO A 721 29.78 -22.93 7.07
C PRO A 721 30.71 -23.64 8.06
N LYS A 722 31.78 -22.98 8.51
CA LYS A 722 32.65 -23.43 9.59
C LYS A 722 32.80 -22.30 10.60
N ARG A 723 32.36 -22.50 11.84
CA ARG A 723 32.58 -21.52 12.92
C ARG A 723 32.75 -22.14 14.30
N ILE A 724 33.41 -21.38 15.16
CA ILE A 724 33.46 -21.62 16.60
C ILE A 724 32.40 -20.73 17.22
N LEU A 725 31.35 -21.33 17.80
CA LEU A 725 30.29 -20.63 18.53
C LEU A 725 30.75 -20.41 19.98
N ARG A 726 30.96 -19.15 20.36
CA ARG A 726 31.36 -18.78 21.72
C ARG A 726 30.16 -18.42 22.56
N VAL A 727 29.97 -19.12 23.66
CA VAL A 727 28.81 -19.02 24.56
C VAL A 727 29.28 -18.52 25.92
N LEU A 728 28.63 -17.47 26.43
CA LEU A 728 28.77 -17.01 27.80
C LEU A 728 27.49 -17.36 28.57
N VAL A 729 27.61 -18.15 29.63
CA VAL A 729 26.49 -18.52 30.51
C VAL A 729 26.71 -17.85 31.86
N VAL A 730 25.78 -16.97 32.23
CA VAL A 730 25.75 -16.24 33.50
C VAL A 730 24.53 -16.70 34.28
N ALA A 731 24.74 -17.26 35.46
CA ALA A 731 23.65 -17.78 36.28
C ALA A 731 23.82 -17.38 37.75
N ASP A 732 22.71 -17.00 38.38
CA ASP A 732 22.60 -16.66 39.80
C ASP A 732 23.66 -15.63 40.31
N PRO A 733 23.71 -14.41 39.76
CA PRO A 733 24.74 -13.43 40.12
C PRO A 733 24.54 -12.68 41.46
N ALA A 734 23.38 -12.81 42.11
CA ALA A 734 22.98 -11.97 43.26
C ALA A 734 22.96 -12.76 44.57
N VAL A 735 23.91 -12.48 45.48
CA VAL A 735 24.00 -13.16 46.79
C VAL A 735 22.84 -12.79 47.72
N ASP A 736 22.35 -11.56 47.59
CA ASP A 736 21.26 -10.98 48.36
C ASP A 736 19.88 -11.41 47.86
N ALA A 737 19.82 -12.04 46.68
CA ALA A 737 18.62 -12.57 46.05
C ALA A 737 18.96 -13.86 45.29
N HIS A 738 19.38 -14.88 46.03
CA HIS A 738 19.86 -16.16 45.50
C HIS A 738 18.73 -16.99 44.87
N LEU A 739 18.97 -17.50 43.66
CA LEU A 739 18.07 -18.35 42.89
C LEU A 739 18.73 -19.70 42.53
N PRO A 740 18.56 -20.74 43.35
CA PRO A 740 19.12 -22.07 43.07
C PRO A 740 18.67 -22.64 41.71
N GLY A 741 17.41 -22.42 41.32
CA GLY A 741 16.89 -22.87 40.02
C GLY A 741 17.59 -22.22 38.83
N ALA A 742 17.99 -20.95 38.94
CA ALA A 742 18.75 -20.25 37.91
C ALA A 742 20.17 -20.84 37.76
N GLU A 743 20.81 -21.22 38.88
CA GLU A 743 22.11 -21.90 38.86
C GLU A 743 22.00 -23.30 38.22
N GLU A 744 20.95 -24.08 38.56
CA GLU A 744 20.66 -25.37 37.93
C GLU A 744 20.41 -25.25 36.43
N GLU A 745 19.67 -24.24 35.99
CA GLU A 745 19.46 -23.93 34.57
C GLU A 745 20.79 -23.63 33.88
N GLY A 746 21.62 -22.75 34.45
CA GLY A 746 22.91 -22.37 33.87
C GLY A 746 23.85 -23.56 33.71
N ILE A 747 23.90 -24.46 34.69
CA ILE A 747 24.68 -25.70 34.61
C ILE A 747 24.17 -26.57 33.46
N ALA A 748 22.86 -26.82 33.40
CA ALA A 748 22.26 -27.69 32.38
C ALA A 748 22.44 -27.14 30.95
N VAL A 749 22.33 -25.82 30.77
CA VAL A 749 22.55 -25.16 29.47
C VAL A 749 24.01 -25.26 29.04
N ALA A 750 24.96 -24.99 29.95
CA ALA A 750 26.39 -25.09 29.63
C ALA A 750 26.78 -26.52 29.24
N ASP A 751 26.25 -27.50 29.98
CA ASP A 751 26.40 -28.93 29.74
C ASP A 751 25.86 -29.33 28.34
N LEU A 752 24.67 -28.86 27.95
CA LEU A 752 24.09 -29.11 26.62
C LEU A 752 24.97 -28.55 25.48
N PHE A 753 25.50 -27.33 25.63
CA PHE A 753 26.40 -26.73 24.65
C PHE A 753 27.71 -27.50 24.51
N GLU A 754 28.29 -27.98 25.60
CA GLU A 754 29.49 -28.81 25.55
C GLU A 754 29.21 -30.19 24.93
N ARG A 755 28.01 -30.73 25.14
CA ARG A 755 27.58 -32.02 24.56
C ARG A 755 27.57 -32.00 23.03
N PHE A 756 27.29 -30.85 22.40
CA PHE A 756 27.35 -30.70 20.94
C PHE A 756 28.70 -31.19 20.36
N ASN A 757 29.81 -30.84 21.00
CA ASN A 757 31.16 -31.20 20.55
C ASN A 757 31.46 -32.71 20.67
N LEU A 758 30.69 -33.43 21.50
CA LEU A 758 30.87 -34.86 21.74
C LEU A 758 30.03 -35.72 20.79
N VAL A 759 28.86 -35.21 20.40
CA VAL A 759 27.83 -35.98 19.68
C VAL A 759 27.83 -35.71 18.18
N THR A 760 28.24 -34.51 17.76
CA THR A 760 28.20 -34.12 16.34
C THR A 760 29.56 -34.30 15.67
N ASP A 761 29.58 -34.92 14.49
CA ASP A 761 30.75 -35.02 13.64
C ASP A 761 30.74 -33.91 12.58
N THR A 762 30.95 -32.67 13.03
CA THR A 762 30.93 -31.48 12.16
C THR A 762 32.20 -30.65 12.32
N PRO A 763 32.60 -29.85 11.33
CA PRO A 763 33.71 -28.90 11.49
C PRO A 763 33.38 -27.72 12.42
N ASN A 764 32.13 -27.60 12.87
CA ASN A 764 31.71 -26.58 13.82
C ASN A 764 32.11 -26.97 15.24
N ARG A 765 32.39 -25.97 16.08
CA ARG A 765 32.72 -26.18 17.49
C ARG A 765 32.00 -25.19 18.38
N VAL A 766 31.79 -25.57 19.63
CA VAL A 766 31.20 -24.72 20.67
C VAL A 766 32.21 -24.52 21.80
N GLU A 767 32.43 -23.27 22.21
CA GLU A 767 33.26 -22.91 23.37
C GLU A 767 32.36 -22.27 24.43
N VAL A 768 32.32 -22.84 25.64
CA VAL A 768 31.45 -22.36 26.73
C VAL A 768 32.28 -21.71 27.82
N MET A 769 31.85 -20.53 28.27
CA MET A 769 32.34 -19.85 29.46
C MET A 769 31.23 -19.85 30.52
N ARG A 770 31.54 -20.42 31.69
CA ARG A 770 30.63 -20.54 32.83
C ARG A 770 30.97 -19.44 33.86
N LEU A 771 30.00 -18.61 34.22
CA LEU A 771 30.08 -17.68 35.35
C LEU A 771 28.88 -17.96 36.24
N PHE A 772 29.06 -18.78 37.28
CA PHE A 772 27.96 -19.27 38.11
C PHE A 772 28.08 -18.77 39.55
N GLY A 773 26.94 -18.41 40.12
CA GLY A 773 26.84 -17.93 41.48
C GLY A 773 27.47 -16.54 41.69
N PRO A 774 27.20 -15.91 42.83
CA PRO A 774 27.55 -14.51 43.07
C PRO A 774 29.06 -14.24 43.18
N ARG A 775 29.88 -15.28 43.37
CA ARG A 775 31.35 -15.14 43.47
C ARG A 775 32.02 -15.01 42.11
N GLU A 776 31.57 -15.77 41.11
CA GLU A 776 32.16 -15.78 39.77
C GLU A 776 31.42 -14.83 38.83
N ALA A 777 30.08 -14.81 38.90
CA ALA A 777 29.19 -13.97 38.12
C ALA A 777 29.06 -12.54 38.67
N THR A 778 30.16 -11.91 39.10
CA THR A 778 30.13 -10.51 39.54
C THR A 778 29.91 -9.56 38.35
N ARG A 779 29.29 -8.40 38.60
CA ARG A 779 29.03 -7.37 37.56
C ARG A 779 30.29 -7.02 36.78
N THR A 780 31.42 -6.85 37.47
CA THR A 780 32.71 -6.56 36.85
C THR A 780 33.26 -7.75 36.05
N SER A 781 33.05 -9.00 36.50
CA SER A 781 33.50 -10.19 35.79
C SER A 781 32.76 -10.36 34.46
N VAL A 782 31.43 -10.22 34.49
CA VAL A 782 30.57 -10.28 33.30
C VAL A 782 30.96 -9.16 32.32
N LEU A 783 31.07 -7.91 32.79
CA LEU A 783 31.49 -6.79 31.94
C LEU A 783 32.89 -7.00 31.34
N ARG A 784 33.84 -7.48 32.13
CA ARG A 784 35.19 -7.79 31.63
C ARG A 784 35.14 -8.83 30.52
N HIS A 785 34.33 -9.86 30.65
CA HIS A 785 34.18 -10.89 29.61
C HIS A 785 33.57 -10.31 28.34
N LEU A 786 32.51 -9.52 28.46
CA LEU A 786 31.86 -8.89 27.31
C LEU A 786 32.72 -7.82 26.63
N MET A 787 33.59 -7.11 27.36
CA MET A 787 34.46 -6.07 26.80
C MET A 787 35.79 -6.61 26.25
N MET A 788 36.34 -7.67 26.85
CA MET A 788 37.68 -8.17 26.52
C MET A 788 37.67 -9.39 25.60
N ARG A 789 36.51 -10.04 25.43
CA ARG A 789 36.32 -11.21 24.57
C ARG A 789 35.08 -11.02 23.70
N SER A 790 35.02 -11.74 22.59
CA SER A 790 33.83 -11.78 21.73
C SER A 790 33.04 -13.06 21.99
N TYR A 791 31.75 -12.92 22.28
CA TYR A 791 30.79 -14.01 22.43
C TYR A 791 29.72 -13.89 21.34
N ASP A 792 29.22 -15.03 20.86
CA ASP A 792 28.11 -15.10 19.91
C ASP A 792 26.77 -15.24 20.65
N VAL A 793 26.78 -15.99 21.75
CA VAL A 793 25.62 -16.27 22.61
C VAL A 793 25.88 -15.79 24.03
N LEU A 794 24.91 -15.11 24.62
CA LEU A 794 24.85 -14.82 26.05
C LEU A 794 23.56 -15.39 26.63
N HIS A 795 23.69 -16.34 27.55
CA HIS A 795 22.60 -16.85 28.35
C HIS A 795 22.68 -16.23 29.75
N PHE A 796 21.61 -15.57 30.17
CA PHE A 796 21.49 -14.97 31.49
C PHE A 796 20.29 -15.57 32.23
N ALA A 797 20.53 -16.16 33.39
CA ALA A 797 19.51 -16.65 34.30
C ALA A 797 19.67 -15.95 35.67
N GLY A 798 18.65 -15.20 36.09
CA GLY A 798 18.71 -14.42 37.33
C GLY A 798 17.60 -13.39 37.44
N HIS A 799 17.89 -12.28 38.12
CA HIS A 799 16.92 -11.22 38.36
C HIS A 799 17.11 -10.01 37.44
N CYS A 800 16.00 -9.37 37.07
CA CYS A 800 15.96 -8.13 36.32
C CYS A 800 15.06 -7.11 37.06
N VAL A 801 15.37 -5.82 36.94
CA VAL A 801 14.51 -4.73 37.45
C VAL A 801 14.14 -3.81 36.32
N TYR A 802 12.85 -3.46 36.27
CA TYR A 802 12.34 -2.37 35.46
C TYR A 802 12.23 -1.08 36.29
N ASP A 803 12.76 0.02 35.77
CA ASP A 803 12.56 1.35 36.34
C ASP A 803 11.63 2.16 35.42
N LYS A 804 10.39 2.37 35.86
CA LYS A 804 9.33 3.05 35.09
C LYS A 804 9.62 4.54 34.88
N GLU A 805 10.26 5.19 35.87
CA GLU A 805 10.60 6.62 35.81
C GLU A 805 11.85 6.85 34.96
N ASN A 806 12.79 5.90 34.98
CA ASN A 806 13.98 5.93 34.15
C ASN A 806 14.23 4.58 33.46
N PRO A 807 13.58 4.31 32.30
CA PRO A 807 13.71 3.05 31.58
C PRO A 807 15.17 2.62 31.32
N THR A 808 16.08 3.57 31.12
CA THR A 808 17.51 3.30 30.87
C THR A 808 18.29 2.80 32.09
N ALA A 809 17.74 2.93 33.30
CA ALA A 809 18.28 2.39 34.54
C ALA A 809 17.78 0.96 34.84
N SER A 810 16.93 0.41 33.97
CA SER A 810 16.52 -0.99 33.99
C SER A 810 17.69 -1.90 33.63
N GLY A 811 17.75 -3.09 34.22
CA GLY A 811 18.85 -4.00 33.96
C GLY A 811 18.89 -5.23 34.88
N TRP A 812 19.88 -6.08 34.61
CA TRP A 812 20.13 -7.30 35.39
C TRP A 812 20.73 -6.98 36.76
N ILE A 813 20.24 -7.64 37.80
CA ILE A 813 20.67 -7.44 39.18
C ILE A 813 21.89 -8.31 39.49
N PHE A 814 22.84 -7.72 40.21
CA PHE A 814 24.01 -8.36 40.79
C PHE A 814 24.02 -8.09 42.30
N SER A 815 24.93 -8.78 43.00
CA SER A 815 25.09 -8.66 44.45
C SER A 815 25.14 -7.21 44.95
N ASN A 816 24.50 -6.94 46.09
CA ASN A 816 24.41 -5.62 46.75
C ASN A 816 23.58 -4.58 45.97
N GLY A 817 22.56 -5.03 45.25
CA GLY A 817 21.72 -4.16 44.42
C GLY A 817 22.44 -3.48 43.25
N GLU A 818 23.64 -3.95 42.89
CA GLU A 818 24.33 -3.49 41.68
C GLU A 818 23.55 -3.91 40.43
N ARG A 819 23.65 -3.13 39.35
CA ARG A 819 22.89 -3.39 38.12
C ARG A 819 23.77 -3.31 36.89
N LEU A 820 23.53 -4.20 35.93
CA LEU A 820 24.02 -4.09 34.57
C LEU A 820 22.88 -3.59 33.68
N THR A 821 22.94 -2.32 33.34
CA THR A 821 21.92 -1.57 32.61
C THR A 821 22.30 -1.40 31.14
N ALA A 822 21.34 -0.93 30.34
CA ALA A 822 21.58 -0.53 28.96
C ALA A 822 22.78 0.43 28.79
N ASN A 823 23.04 1.29 29.78
CA ASN A 823 24.15 2.25 29.73
C ASN A 823 25.53 1.59 29.76
N GLU A 824 25.70 0.49 30.50
CA GLU A 824 26.94 -0.28 30.43
C GLU A 824 27.04 -1.07 29.13
N PHE A 825 25.95 -1.66 28.64
CA PHE A 825 25.93 -2.38 27.37
C PHE A 825 26.33 -1.48 26.19
N ARG A 826 25.94 -0.19 26.21
CA ARG A 826 26.35 0.79 25.19
C ARG A 826 27.87 0.94 25.07
N ARG A 827 28.65 0.64 26.11
CA ARG A 827 30.12 0.72 26.10
C ARG A 827 30.82 -0.51 25.52
N ILE A 828 30.08 -1.56 25.17
CA ILE A 828 30.63 -2.82 24.65
C ILE A 828 30.72 -2.74 23.12
N ASP A 829 31.93 -2.83 22.57
CA ASP A 829 32.15 -2.70 21.12
C ASP A 829 31.52 -3.83 20.29
N ARG A 830 31.62 -5.07 20.77
CA ARG A 830 31.01 -6.26 20.16
C ARG A 830 30.06 -6.94 21.14
N VAL A 831 28.77 -6.61 21.05
CA VAL A 831 27.73 -7.30 21.82
C VAL A 831 27.48 -8.70 21.26
N PRO A 832 27.11 -9.68 22.11
CA PRO A 832 26.62 -10.98 21.66
C PRO A 832 25.41 -10.81 20.74
N LYS A 833 25.33 -11.68 19.73
CA LYS A 833 24.31 -11.55 18.67
C LYS A 833 23.00 -12.25 19.02
N PHE A 834 23.10 -13.27 19.86
CA PHE A 834 21.96 -13.93 20.47
C PHE A 834 22.03 -13.75 21.99
N ILE A 835 21.01 -13.13 22.57
CA ILE A 835 20.87 -13.00 24.03
C ILE A 835 19.60 -13.75 24.46
N PHE A 836 19.75 -14.64 25.43
CA PHE A 836 18.65 -15.30 26.11
C PHE A 836 18.65 -14.84 27.57
N SER A 837 17.53 -14.29 28.02
CA SER A 837 17.40 -13.69 29.34
C SER A 837 16.21 -14.30 30.07
N ASN A 838 16.46 -15.34 30.87
CA ASN A 838 15.54 -15.82 31.90
C ASN A 838 15.67 -14.93 33.14
N ALA A 839 15.14 -13.72 33.03
CA ALA A 839 15.17 -12.73 34.09
C ALA A 839 14.00 -11.76 33.99
N CYS A 840 12.96 -12.01 34.77
CA CYS A 840 11.81 -11.13 34.92
C CYS A 840 11.95 -10.20 36.13
N GLU A 841 11.03 -9.24 36.25
CA GLU A 841 10.90 -8.39 37.44
C GLU A 841 10.79 -9.27 38.69
N SER A 842 11.86 -9.30 39.47
CA SER A 842 11.90 -10.02 40.73
C SER A 842 11.28 -9.16 41.81
N GLY A 843 10.26 -9.68 42.50
CA GLY A 843 9.55 -9.03 43.61
C GLY A 843 10.40 -8.80 44.88
N ILE A 844 11.64 -8.29 44.73
CA ILE A 844 12.57 -7.97 45.83
C ILE A 844 12.06 -6.76 46.64
N THR A 845 11.00 -6.08 46.19
CA THR A 845 10.21 -5.16 47.03
C THR A 845 8.86 -5.80 47.37
N PRO A 846 8.57 -6.07 48.67
CA PRO A 846 7.35 -6.77 49.09
C PRO A 846 6.04 -6.02 48.80
N ASP A 847 6.12 -4.76 48.37
CA ASP A 847 4.96 -3.92 48.03
C ASP A 847 4.57 -3.99 46.53
N ARG A 848 5.28 -4.78 45.73
CA ARG A 848 5.10 -4.87 44.25
C ARG A 848 4.85 -6.28 43.72
N SER A 849 4.60 -7.27 44.58
CA SER A 849 4.43 -8.68 44.19
C SER A 849 3.20 -8.98 43.30
N GLY A 850 2.45 -7.96 42.89
CA GLY A 850 1.29 -8.06 41.99
C GLY A 850 1.34 -7.18 40.74
N GLU A 851 2.37 -6.36 40.55
CA GLU A 851 2.47 -5.49 39.36
C GLU A 851 3.34 -6.15 38.29
N ARG A 852 2.75 -6.48 37.15
CA ARG A 852 3.47 -6.96 35.97
C ARG A 852 4.05 -5.77 35.21
N ALA A 853 5.37 -5.67 35.08
CA ALA A 853 5.97 -4.70 34.17
C ALA A 853 5.86 -5.16 32.71
N VAL A 854 4.68 -5.02 32.11
CA VAL A 854 4.42 -5.27 30.67
C VAL A 854 5.38 -4.48 29.76
N ALA A 855 5.96 -3.38 30.26
CA ALA A 855 6.92 -2.55 29.54
C ALA A 855 8.38 -3.05 29.58
N LEU A 856 8.74 -4.02 30.44
CA LEU A 856 10.13 -4.44 30.65
C LEU A 856 10.73 -5.10 29.40
N ALA A 857 10.08 -6.13 28.87
CA ALA A 857 10.58 -6.90 27.73
C ALA A 857 10.79 -6.03 26.48
N PRO A 858 9.83 -5.19 26.03
CA PRO A 858 10.06 -4.27 24.93
C PRO A 858 11.19 -3.26 25.19
N THR A 859 11.27 -2.67 26.38
CA THR A 859 12.31 -1.67 26.70
C THR A 859 13.71 -2.27 26.68
N LEU A 860 13.87 -3.46 27.27
CA LEU A 860 15.14 -4.16 27.34
C LEU A 860 15.55 -4.66 25.94
N ALA A 861 14.59 -5.18 25.17
CA ALA A 861 14.77 -5.54 23.77
C ALA A 861 15.28 -4.32 22.97
N GLU A 862 14.58 -3.18 23.00
CA GLU A 862 14.98 -1.94 22.30
C GLU A 862 16.42 -1.54 22.64
N SER A 863 16.76 -1.53 23.93
CA SER A 863 18.10 -1.17 24.40
C SER A 863 19.19 -2.10 23.87
N PHE A 864 18.89 -3.39 23.71
CA PHE A 864 19.80 -4.37 23.13
C PHE A 864 19.88 -4.28 21.59
N PHE A 865 18.75 -4.07 20.91
CA PHE A 865 18.71 -3.88 19.46
C PHE A 865 19.47 -2.63 19.05
N GLU A 866 19.34 -1.50 19.77
CA GLU A 866 20.12 -0.27 19.56
C GLU A 866 21.63 -0.53 19.44
N ARG A 867 22.14 -1.61 20.06
CA ARG A 867 23.58 -1.89 20.13
C ARG A 867 24.08 -2.99 19.20
N GLY A 868 23.21 -3.63 18.41
CA GLY A 868 23.67 -4.69 17.48
C GLY A 868 23.30 -6.11 17.88
N VAL A 869 22.48 -6.31 18.91
CA VAL A 869 21.89 -7.63 19.23
C VAL A 869 20.87 -7.96 18.15
N SER A 870 20.91 -9.18 17.63
CA SER A 870 20.14 -9.58 16.45
C SER A 870 18.93 -10.43 16.81
N ASN A 871 19.05 -11.22 17.87
CA ASN A 871 17.99 -12.04 18.40
C ASN A 871 18.00 -11.97 19.93
N PHE A 872 16.84 -11.68 20.50
CA PHE A 872 16.64 -11.57 21.94
C PHE A 872 15.45 -12.42 22.36
N VAL A 873 15.70 -13.36 23.26
CA VAL A 873 14.67 -14.19 23.89
C VAL A 873 14.58 -13.76 25.35
N CYS A 874 13.38 -13.46 25.81
CA CYS A 874 13.13 -13.04 27.18
C CYS A 874 11.75 -13.50 27.66
N THR A 875 11.54 -13.40 28.96
CA THR A 875 10.28 -13.64 29.62
C THR A 875 9.61 -12.30 29.96
N ALA A 876 8.29 -12.20 29.72
CA ALA A 876 7.53 -10.98 29.96
C ALA A 876 6.99 -10.87 31.40
N TRP A 877 6.85 -11.99 32.10
CA TRP A 877 6.44 -12.08 33.50
C TRP A 877 7.10 -13.32 34.16
N PRO A 878 7.13 -13.41 35.50
CA PRO A 878 7.82 -14.49 36.21
C PRO A 878 7.38 -15.90 35.77
N VAL A 879 8.36 -16.80 35.69
CA VAL A 879 8.22 -18.19 35.25
C VAL A 879 8.73 -19.15 36.32
N ASP A 880 8.21 -20.38 36.35
CA ASP A 880 8.69 -21.44 37.24
C ASP A 880 10.09 -21.94 36.82
N ASP A 881 10.96 -22.23 37.80
CA ASP A 881 12.35 -22.63 37.57
C ASP A 881 12.49 -23.88 36.68
N ARG A 882 11.59 -24.86 36.84
CA ARG A 882 11.64 -26.09 36.03
C ARG A 882 11.25 -25.81 34.59
N ALA A 883 10.17 -25.06 34.39
CA ALA A 883 9.73 -24.65 33.07
C ALA A 883 10.78 -23.75 32.38
N ALA A 884 11.44 -22.87 33.13
CA ALA A 884 12.52 -22.03 32.64
C ALA A 884 13.68 -22.84 32.07
N ARG A 885 14.12 -23.87 32.81
CA ARG A 885 15.14 -24.82 32.37
C ARG A 885 14.69 -25.66 31.17
N ASP A 886 13.50 -26.26 31.24
CA ASP A 886 12.99 -27.15 30.19
C ASP A 886 12.81 -26.39 28.85
N PHE A 887 12.38 -25.13 28.91
CA PHE A 887 12.31 -24.23 27.75
C PHE A 887 13.69 -23.96 27.15
N ALA A 888 14.65 -23.51 27.98
CA ALA A 888 16.00 -23.19 27.52
C ALA A 888 16.70 -24.40 26.87
N LEU A 889 16.60 -25.58 27.49
CA LEU A 889 17.17 -26.81 26.96
C LEU A 889 16.53 -27.22 25.64
N THR A 890 15.21 -27.18 25.54
CA THR A 890 14.50 -27.53 24.30
C THR A 890 14.85 -26.57 23.17
N LEU A 891 14.88 -25.26 23.45
CA LEU A 891 15.25 -24.23 22.47
C LEU A 891 16.67 -24.45 21.94
N TYR A 892 17.65 -24.55 22.84
CA TYR A 892 19.05 -24.70 22.44
C TYR A 892 19.33 -26.04 21.77
N ALA A 893 18.69 -27.14 22.19
CA ALA A 893 18.86 -28.43 21.55
C ALA A 893 18.46 -28.34 20.06
N HIS A 894 17.30 -27.77 19.75
CA HIS A 894 16.85 -27.60 18.37
C HIS A 894 17.76 -26.67 17.55
N LEU A 895 18.21 -25.55 18.14
CA LEU A 895 19.13 -24.62 17.46
C LEU A 895 20.51 -25.24 17.19
N LEU A 896 21.00 -26.08 18.10
CA LEU A 896 22.28 -26.81 17.95
C LEU A 896 22.15 -28.01 17.01
N GLY A 897 20.94 -28.47 16.70
CA GLY A 897 20.73 -29.72 15.96
C GLY A 897 20.97 -30.94 16.84
N LEU A 898 20.42 -30.93 18.04
CA LEU A 898 20.43 -32.04 19.00
C LEU A 898 19.00 -32.49 19.28
N HIS A 899 18.80 -33.80 19.41
CA HIS A 899 17.51 -34.40 19.72
C HIS A 899 17.63 -35.34 20.93
N ALA A 900 16.71 -35.26 21.90
CA ALA A 900 16.71 -36.12 23.08
C ALA A 900 16.11 -37.51 22.76
N ASN A 901 16.74 -38.59 23.22
CA ASN A 901 16.28 -39.96 23.02
C ASN A 901 14.92 -40.20 23.71
N GLY A 902 13.95 -40.72 22.96
CA GLY A 902 12.62 -41.08 23.49
C GLY A 902 11.51 -40.06 23.27
N ALA A 903 11.74 -38.99 22.51
CA ALA A 903 10.69 -38.01 22.14
C ALA A 903 9.74 -38.49 21.00
N ALA A 904 9.85 -39.74 20.57
CA ALA A 904 8.82 -40.36 19.75
C ALA A 904 7.64 -40.75 20.67
N GLU A 905 6.54 -40.01 20.55
CA GLU A 905 5.23 -40.27 21.15
C GLU A 905 5.13 -40.14 22.69
N GLY A 906 4.81 -38.93 23.17
CA GLY A 906 3.91 -38.73 24.32
C GLY A 906 4.44 -38.99 25.73
N ALA A 907 5.74 -39.21 25.96
CA ALA A 907 6.27 -39.39 27.31
C ALA A 907 7.37 -38.37 27.64
N GLN A 908 7.02 -37.32 28.39
CA GLN A 908 7.96 -36.43 29.09
C GLN A 908 8.77 -37.23 30.13
N LYS A 909 9.87 -37.85 29.69
CA LYS A 909 10.95 -38.27 30.60
C LYS A 909 12.08 -37.26 30.53
N HIS A 910 12.21 -36.52 31.64
CA HIS A 910 13.37 -35.74 32.08
C HIS A 910 14.44 -35.41 31.01
N LEU A 911 14.33 -34.22 30.37
CA LEU A 911 15.38 -33.59 29.55
C LEU A 911 16.71 -33.35 30.32
N SER A 912 16.74 -33.64 31.62
CA SER A 912 17.88 -33.45 32.51
C SER A 912 19.00 -34.49 32.37
N ASP A 913 18.80 -35.59 31.61
CA ASP A 913 19.91 -36.53 31.33
C ASP A 913 20.69 -36.10 30.09
N ILE A 914 21.86 -35.49 30.32
CA ILE A 914 22.79 -35.01 29.27
C ILE A 914 23.22 -36.11 28.28
N ASN A 915 23.17 -37.39 28.67
CA ASN A 915 23.57 -38.49 27.80
C ASN A 915 22.50 -38.91 26.79
N SER A 916 21.27 -38.37 26.92
CA SER A 916 20.14 -38.69 26.06
C SER A 916 20.19 -38.00 24.69
N TYR A 917 21.06 -37.02 24.45
CA TYR A 917 21.07 -36.25 23.20
C TYR A 917 21.86 -36.94 22.07
N GLN A 918 21.26 -36.94 20.86
CA GLN A 918 21.85 -37.39 19.59
C GLN A 918 21.87 -36.27 18.55
N ALA A 919 22.71 -36.41 17.52
CA ALA A 919 22.80 -35.44 16.43
C ALA A 919 21.53 -35.47 15.55
N ALA A 920 21.06 -34.29 15.18
CA ALA A 920 19.91 -34.04 14.32
C ALA A 920 20.16 -32.83 13.41
N ALA A 921 19.21 -32.52 12.52
CA ALA A 921 19.29 -31.30 11.72
C ALA A 921 18.99 -30.06 12.57
N SER A 922 19.90 -29.07 12.54
CA SER A 922 19.68 -27.76 13.17
C SER A 922 18.41 -27.11 12.62
N GLN A 923 17.59 -26.57 13.51
CA GLN A 923 16.32 -25.91 13.18
C GLN A 923 16.44 -24.38 13.25
N PRO A 924 15.65 -23.64 12.46
CA PRO A 924 15.54 -22.19 12.59
C PRO A 924 14.81 -21.81 13.87
N ILE A 925 15.12 -20.64 14.42
CA ILE A 925 14.61 -20.21 15.73
C ILE A 925 13.07 -20.18 15.82
N TYR A 926 12.34 -19.92 14.74
CA TYR A 926 10.88 -19.94 14.77
C TYR A 926 10.34 -21.33 15.15
N ARG A 927 10.95 -22.42 14.66
CA ARG A 927 10.58 -23.79 15.02
C ARG A 927 11.08 -24.15 16.41
N SER A 928 12.29 -23.72 16.76
CA SER A 928 12.85 -23.97 18.09
C SER A 928 12.02 -23.31 19.19
N MET A 929 11.55 -22.07 18.97
CA MET A 929 10.64 -21.36 19.89
C MET A 929 9.29 -22.07 20.01
N GLN A 930 8.72 -22.52 18.89
CA GLN A 930 7.46 -23.28 18.90
C GLN A 930 7.60 -24.56 19.72
N ALA A 931 8.63 -25.37 19.45
CA ALA A 931 8.90 -26.61 20.16
C ALA A 931 9.13 -26.37 21.67
N ALA A 932 9.88 -25.32 22.02
CA ALA A 932 10.14 -24.96 23.41
C ALA A 932 8.87 -24.53 24.15
N ARG A 933 7.97 -23.76 23.51
CA ARG A 933 6.66 -23.40 24.11
C ARG A 933 5.77 -24.62 24.32
N LEU A 934 5.68 -25.50 23.33
CA LEU A 934 4.91 -26.75 23.44
C LEU A 934 5.45 -27.64 24.56
N ALA A 935 6.77 -27.71 24.76
CA ALA A 935 7.38 -28.52 25.81
C ALA A 935 6.99 -28.11 27.24
N ILE A 936 6.65 -26.83 27.45
CA ILE A 936 6.27 -26.28 28.76
C ILE A 936 4.80 -25.88 28.87
N LEU A 937 3.98 -26.27 27.89
CA LEU A 937 2.55 -25.97 27.83
C LEU A 937 1.72 -26.85 28.78
N GLU A 938 2.20 -28.06 29.09
CA GLU A 938 1.48 -29.06 29.89
C GLU A 938 2.03 -29.26 31.32
N PRO A 939 1.21 -29.77 32.25
CA PRO A 939 1.63 -30.12 33.60
C PRO A 939 2.84 -31.08 33.60
N PRO A 940 3.77 -30.96 34.56
CA PRO A 940 3.63 -30.31 35.86
C PRO A 940 3.95 -28.80 35.88
N ASN A 941 4.11 -28.17 34.71
CA ASN A 941 4.41 -26.74 34.60
C ASN A 941 3.12 -25.89 34.66
N ASP A 942 3.23 -24.65 35.16
CA ASP A 942 2.11 -23.70 35.23
C ASP A 942 1.73 -23.22 33.81
N ILE A 943 0.44 -23.23 33.47
CA ILE A 943 -0.12 -22.79 32.17
C ILE A 943 0.26 -21.33 31.85
N ARG A 944 0.61 -20.53 32.86
CA ARG A 944 1.05 -19.14 32.68
C ARG A 944 2.45 -19.00 32.07
N THR A 945 3.21 -20.09 31.95
CA THR A 945 4.66 -20.00 31.69
C THR A 945 5.02 -19.88 30.21
N TRP A 946 4.39 -20.66 29.34
CA TRP A 946 4.75 -20.74 27.91
C TRP A 946 4.52 -19.43 27.16
N GLY A 947 3.43 -18.71 27.46
CA GLY A 947 3.08 -17.44 26.83
C GLY A 947 3.98 -16.27 27.22
N SER A 948 4.76 -16.43 28.30
CA SER A 948 5.69 -15.40 28.77
C SER A 948 6.90 -15.24 27.85
N TYR A 949 7.27 -16.30 27.11
CA TYR A 949 8.46 -16.33 26.29
C TYR A 949 8.26 -15.58 24.97
N GLN A 950 8.98 -14.47 24.84
CA GLN A 950 8.94 -13.59 23.69
C GLN A 950 10.28 -13.65 22.94
N HIS A 951 10.19 -13.80 21.62
CA HIS A 951 11.35 -13.73 20.72
C HIS A 951 11.25 -12.49 19.86
N TYR A 952 12.30 -11.67 19.91
CA TYR A 952 12.50 -10.54 19.03
C TYR A 952 13.69 -10.83 18.11
N GLY A 953 13.54 -10.67 16.79
CA GLY A 953 14.65 -10.85 15.85
C GLY A 953 14.28 -11.46 14.51
N ASN A 954 15.17 -12.29 13.98
CA ASN A 954 15.01 -12.97 12.69
C ASN A 954 14.43 -14.38 12.91
N PRO A 955 13.23 -14.72 12.40
CA PRO A 955 12.65 -16.06 12.57
C PRO A 955 13.48 -17.19 11.96
N TYR A 956 14.30 -16.90 10.94
CA TYR A 956 15.16 -17.87 10.26
C TYR A 956 16.56 -17.97 10.87
N PHE A 957 16.83 -17.27 11.98
CA PHE A 957 18.13 -17.34 12.64
C PHE A 957 18.49 -18.78 13.03
N ARG A 958 19.75 -19.16 12.76
CA ARG A 958 20.34 -20.47 13.04
C ARG A 958 21.72 -20.29 13.66
N PHE A 959 22.14 -21.23 14.52
CA PHE A 959 23.51 -21.24 15.03
C PHE A 959 24.53 -21.75 14.02
N PHE A 960 24.13 -22.67 13.16
CA PHE A 960 24.98 -23.27 12.13
C PHE A 960 24.19 -23.35 10.82
N ALA A 961 24.90 -23.28 9.70
CA ALA A 961 24.30 -23.54 8.40
C ALA A 961 23.81 -25.00 8.32
N PRO A 962 22.68 -25.29 7.65
CA PRO A 962 22.20 -26.65 7.46
C PRO A 962 23.25 -27.47 6.69
N VAL A 963 23.58 -28.65 7.21
CA VAL A 963 24.53 -29.57 6.56
C VAL A 963 23.79 -30.24 5.40
N VAL A 964 24.03 -29.80 4.17
CA VAL A 964 23.53 -30.49 2.98
C VAL A 964 24.31 -31.80 2.84
N SER A 965 23.69 -32.93 3.16
CA SER A 965 24.25 -34.22 2.76
C SER A 965 24.27 -34.26 1.24
N LYS A 966 25.46 -34.32 0.64
CA LYS A 966 25.63 -34.65 -0.78
C LYS A 966 25.22 -36.11 -1.01
N THR A 967 23.96 -36.45 -0.82
CA THR A 967 23.38 -37.67 -1.35
C THR A 967 23.07 -37.39 -2.80
N VAL A 968 23.98 -37.82 -3.67
CA VAL A 968 23.70 -38.04 -5.09
C VAL A 968 22.41 -38.87 -5.14
N PRO A 969 21.33 -38.42 -5.82
CA PRO A 969 20.18 -39.28 -6.02
C PRO A 969 20.67 -40.46 -6.85
N THR A 970 20.78 -41.63 -6.23
CA THR A 970 20.86 -42.90 -6.96
C THR A 970 19.65 -42.94 -7.88
N GLN A 971 19.90 -42.89 -9.19
CA GLN A 971 18.91 -43.14 -10.21
C GLN A 971 18.20 -44.45 -9.86
N SER A 972 16.95 -44.36 -9.42
CA SER A 972 16.05 -45.50 -9.36
C SER A 972 15.78 -45.91 -10.80
N GLU A 973 16.30 -47.06 -11.19
CA GLU A 973 15.92 -47.75 -12.42
C GLU A 973 14.39 -47.95 -12.40
N GLU A 974 13.69 -47.25 -13.31
CA GLU A 974 12.27 -47.50 -13.59
C GLU A 974 12.13 -48.86 -14.26
N GLU A 975 11.75 -49.89 -13.51
CA GLU A 975 11.07 -51.07 -14.07
C GLU A 975 9.60 -50.72 -14.37
N PRO A 976 9.09 -50.99 -15.59
CA PRO A 976 7.73 -50.63 -15.96
C PRO A 976 6.70 -51.55 -15.29
N ALA A 977 5.79 -50.95 -14.52
CA ALA A 977 4.72 -51.62 -13.79
C ALA A 977 3.71 -52.32 -14.73
N GLN A 978 3.55 -53.63 -14.53
CA GLN A 978 2.44 -54.42 -15.05
C GLN A 978 1.19 -54.20 -14.18
N HIS A 979 0.13 -53.70 -14.80
CA HIS A 979 -1.23 -53.63 -14.23
C HIS A 979 -1.81 -55.04 -14.03
N SER A 980 -2.21 -55.36 -12.80
CA SER A 980 -3.18 -56.44 -12.52
C SER A 980 -4.40 -55.85 -11.81
N LEU A 981 -5.49 -55.69 -12.56
CA LEU A 981 -6.85 -55.53 -12.04
C LEU A 981 -7.48 -56.91 -12.02
N ASP A 982 -7.86 -57.38 -10.84
CA ASP A 982 -8.61 -58.61 -10.67
C ASP A 982 -10.02 -58.24 -10.22
N SER A 983 -11.03 -58.52 -11.04
CA SER A 983 -12.43 -58.67 -10.63
C SER A 983 -13.19 -59.40 -11.73
N ALA A 984 -13.53 -60.64 -11.40
CA ALA A 984 -14.28 -61.59 -12.20
C ALA A 984 -15.66 -61.07 -12.63
N GLU A 985 -16.08 -61.41 -13.86
CA GLU A 985 -17.31 -62.18 -14.09
C GLU A 985 -17.44 -62.67 -15.55
N LYS A 986 -17.72 -63.97 -15.68
CA LYS A 986 -18.57 -64.64 -16.68
C LYS A 986 -18.15 -64.68 -18.16
N ALA A 987 -17.65 -65.88 -18.50
CA ALA A 987 -18.25 -66.86 -19.41
C ALA A 987 -18.25 -66.64 -20.95
N THR A 988 -17.68 -67.68 -21.60
CA THR A 988 -18.04 -68.33 -22.88
C THR A 988 -17.60 -67.72 -24.22
N ASN A 989 -16.44 -68.20 -24.72
CA ASN A 989 -16.18 -68.96 -25.97
C ASN A 989 -16.55 -68.36 -27.38
N PRO A 990 -15.96 -68.88 -28.49
CA PRO A 990 -15.02 -68.16 -29.37
C PRO A 990 -15.56 -67.97 -30.81
N ILE A 991 -14.75 -67.44 -31.76
CA ILE A 991 -14.63 -67.84 -33.20
C ILE A 991 -14.14 -66.69 -34.15
N GLN A 992 -13.07 -67.02 -34.91
CA GLN A 992 -12.67 -66.77 -36.33
C GLN A 992 -12.58 -65.39 -37.06
N GLU A 993 -11.60 -65.42 -37.99
CA GLU A 993 -11.46 -64.80 -39.33
C GLU A 993 -10.99 -63.32 -39.42
N ASP A 994 -9.78 -63.02 -39.90
CA ASP A 994 -9.15 -63.15 -41.24
C ASP A 994 -9.68 -62.14 -42.29
N LYS A 995 -8.83 -61.17 -42.70
CA LYS A 995 -8.42 -60.88 -44.10
C LYS A 995 -7.91 -59.44 -44.39
N ARG A 996 -6.61 -59.38 -44.74
CA ARG A 996 -5.99 -58.96 -46.03
C ARG A 996 -6.01 -57.51 -46.58
N LYS A 997 -4.81 -57.21 -47.16
CA LYS A 997 -4.40 -56.42 -48.37
C LYS A 997 -4.00 -54.95 -48.15
N GLU A 998 -2.71 -54.56 -48.27
CA GLU A 998 -1.78 -54.47 -49.44
C GLU A 998 -1.95 -53.20 -50.30
N HIS A 999 -0.95 -52.30 -50.32
CA HIS A 999 -0.09 -51.99 -51.48
C HIS A 999 0.88 -50.79 -51.26
N HIS A 1000 2.15 -51.01 -51.64
CA HIS A 1000 3.25 -50.05 -51.91
C HIS A 1000 3.17 -49.55 -53.39
N PRO A 1001 4.03 -48.66 -53.97
CA PRO A 1001 5.44 -48.34 -53.63
C PRO A 1001 5.97 -46.88 -53.81
N LEU A 1002 7.21 -46.71 -53.29
CA LEU A 1002 8.35 -45.76 -53.48
C LEU A 1002 8.65 -45.24 -54.94
N PRO A 1003 9.73 -44.45 -55.28
CA PRO A 1003 10.99 -44.14 -54.54
C PRO A 1003 11.77 -42.79 -54.78
N MET A 1004 12.94 -42.65 -54.09
CA MET A 1004 14.24 -41.99 -54.46
C MET A 1004 14.34 -40.43 -54.44
N GLN A 1005 15.44 -39.73 -54.07
CA GLN A 1005 16.87 -40.07 -53.87
C GLN A 1005 17.69 -38.91 -53.18
N ASN A 1006 18.71 -39.31 -52.38
CA ASN A 1006 20.08 -38.77 -52.13
C ASN A 1006 20.31 -37.29 -51.71
N GLY A 1007 21.21 -36.90 -50.78
CA GLY A 1007 22.29 -37.59 -50.04
C GLY A 1007 23.66 -36.87 -50.17
N ILE A 1008 24.46 -36.88 -49.09
CA ILE A 1008 25.93 -36.53 -48.96
C ILE A 1008 26.20 -35.05 -48.56
N VAL A 1009 26.80 -34.65 -47.42
CA VAL A 1009 27.90 -35.06 -46.49
C VAL A 1009 29.27 -34.39 -46.78
N ALA A 1010 29.88 -33.91 -45.68
CA ALA A 1010 31.32 -33.81 -45.34
C ALA A 1010 32.08 -32.45 -45.33
N GLN A 1011 32.42 -32.07 -44.08
CA GLN A 1011 33.77 -31.86 -43.49
C GLN A 1011 34.66 -30.64 -43.80
N VAL A 1012 34.87 -29.86 -42.72
CA VAL A 1012 36.15 -29.50 -42.02
C VAL A 1012 37.33 -28.98 -42.84
N SER A 1013 37.84 -27.79 -42.48
CA SER A 1013 39.27 -27.52 -42.19
C SER A 1013 39.53 -26.13 -41.60
N LEU A 1014 40.61 -26.09 -40.82
CA LEU A 1014 41.18 -25.04 -39.98
C LEU A 1014 41.87 -23.88 -40.74
N GLU A 1015 42.26 -22.89 -39.93
CA GLU A 1015 43.40 -21.94 -40.02
C GLU A 1015 43.11 -20.45 -40.27
N ALA A 1016 43.28 -19.70 -39.16
CA ALA A 1016 44.19 -18.58 -38.94
C ALA A 1016 44.38 -17.45 -39.98
N ASP A 1017 44.35 -16.24 -39.39
CA ASP A 1017 45.30 -15.12 -39.53
C ASP A 1017 44.76 -13.75 -39.99
N LEU A 1018 44.82 -12.82 -39.02
CA LEU A 1018 45.33 -11.45 -39.07
C LEU A 1018 45.24 -10.65 -40.38
N GLY A 1019 44.61 -9.46 -40.30
CA GLY A 1019 44.88 -8.42 -41.28
C GLY A 1019 43.97 -7.20 -41.24
N ALA A 1020 44.46 -6.15 -40.59
CA ALA A 1020 43.94 -4.78 -40.56
C ALA A 1020 43.47 -4.21 -41.92
N GLY A 1021 42.52 -3.26 -41.90
CA GLY A 1021 42.39 -2.32 -43.01
C GLY A 1021 41.10 -1.52 -43.10
N LYS A 1022 41.14 -0.31 -42.53
CA LYS A 1022 40.44 0.94 -42.89
C LYS A 1022 39.53 0.98 -44.13
N SER A 1023 38.42 1.71 -43.91
CA SER A 1023 37.64 2.57 -44.84
C SER A 1023 36.96 1.91 -46.05
N MET A 1024 35.64 1.97 -46.09
CA MET A 1024 34.90 3.11 -46.66
C MET A 1024 33.49 3.18 -46.07
#